data_AF-A0A970JX23-F1
#
_entry.id   AF-A0A970JX23-F1
#
_cell.length_a   1.000
_cell.length_b   1.000
_cell.length_c   1.000
_cell.angle_alpha   90.00
_cell.angle_beta   90.00
_cell.angle_gamma   90.00
#
_symmetry.space_group_name_H-M   'P 1'
#
loop_
_entity.id
_entity.type
_entity.pdbx_description
1 polymer ?
#
loop_
_entity_poly.entity_id
_entity_poly.type
_entity_poly.pdbx_seq_one_letter_code
_entity_poly.pdbx_strand_id
1 'polypeptide(L)'
;MTNTEKILSLYRYIRELCALKYTVVTDIRKQPWTCFLKDIPNDPENITIFFRDSVEEDVNDNMVLLEVRKPDFQRCPEPPNIIAKWLEPGWDKFTNTPILKKTLVEPDQVLSDDEDTLQNIEYFENSTIRVQAFERWIELRNKWVDKQRIINETRQFFTRLFQAYTDIERESETLEFMVGNGLMRELSNESIFHPVILKRVKFDFDAKENVIRISDTDVEPELYTLLLQEMTDINYGVIRELKDDLRENYYHPLDRHNTPDYLKILTHRLCPDSKFIKDEYEQPDRGDKIITQWSPVYFIRRRLDGTLKALEEIIANIEKTGYIPEHLIDLVDAGTIEIPDDDRELTIDEQLAALNGENVDILLSKEANREQLEIAERIELYNAVLVQGPPGTGKTHTIANLLGHFLAQGKSVLVTSQTKKALSVLKNHVPEAIQDLCVSVLDDTNLDMMRSIDGITDFLSRHTSNELKKIVEISARQREEIIRQLAEIRRKIYAIKYREFEPIVYNGESFSPAKVAEFVNRYADKLSYIPGKVRLYHPLPASIDELNLLYQSNADITLEDEIELALEIPNPESILLPATFSEDIYKEAECYFDLDRIGKALSILIKCDYSKGCIIAEHDSKTFILADNPSEGAIEDLTNYLNSFSSIDGWMVQAAVDGYKGAGYKQKWEMLISSIENAASYAESIVTVKVNTKMHKKGLLKMSFSGTNFVLV
;
A
#
# COMPACT_ATOMS: atom_id res chain seq x y z
N MET A 1 -34.14 -37.98 -3.24
CA MET A 1 -34.23 -37.20 -2.00
C MET A 1 -34.47 -35.75 -2.37
N THR A 2 -35.44 -35.11 -1.74
CA THR A 2 -35.61 -33.64 -1.83
C THR A 2 -34.38 -32.95 -1.22
N ASN A 3 -34.14 -31.67 -1.56
CA ASN A 3 -33.02 -30.92 -0.96
C ASN A 3 -33.13 -30.87 0.58
N THR A 4 -34.36 -30.77 1.10
CA THR A 4 -34.67 -30.89 2.53
C THR A 4 -34.24 -32.23 3.13
N GLU A 5 -34.58 -33.35 2.50
CA GLU A 5 -34.20 -34.68 3.00
C GLU A 5 -32.69 -34.90 3.01
N LYS A 6 -31.99 -34.40 1.98
CA LYS A 6 -30.53 -34.50 1.90
C LYS A 6 -29.86 -33.67 3.01
N ILE A 7 -30.35 -32.45 3.27
CA ILE A 7 -29.80 -31.56 4.32
C ILE A 7 -30.08 -32.12 5.72
N LEU A 8 -31.29 -32.62 5.98
CA LEU A 8 -31.60 -33.32 7.23
C LEU A 8 -30.71 -34.55 7.42
N SER A 9 -30.46 -35.31 6.36
CA SER A 9 -29.54 -36.45 6.40
C SER A 9 -28.10 -36.03 6.71
N LEU A 10 -27.63 -34.91 6.13
CA LEU A 10 -26.31 -34.34 6.42
C LEU A 10 -26.18 -33.94 7.89
N TYR A 11 -27.14 -33.18 8.42
CA TYR A 11 -27.12 -32.75 9.83
C TYR A 11 -27.24 -33.93 10.80
N ARG A 12 -28.08 -34.93 10.50
CA ARG A 12 -28.16 -36.16 11.29
C ARG A 12 -26.84 -36.93 11.27
N TYR A 13 -26.18 -37.04 10.11
CA TYR A 13 -24.86 -37.65 10.01
C TYR A 13 -23.81 -36.90 10.84
N ILE A 14 -23.75 -35.57 10.74
CA ILE A 14 -22.83 -34.73 11.53
C ILE A 14 -23.12 -34.90 13.03
N ARG A 15 -24.40 -34.95 13.43
CA ARG A 15 -24.81 -35.20 14.82
C ARG A 15 -24.27 -36.53 15.34
N GLU A 16 -24.48 -37.64 14.61
CA GLU A 16 -23.96 -38.95 15.02
C GLU A 16 -22.42 -38.96 15.11
N LEU A 17 -21.74 -38.31 14.15
CA LEU A 17 -20.28 -38.20 14.17
C LEU A 17 -19.77 -37.40 15.37
N CYS A 18 -20.45 -36.31 15.73
CA CYS A 18 -20.15 -35.53 16.94
C CYS A 18 -20.47 -36.32 18.21
N ALA A 19 -21.57 -37.06 18.24
CA ALA A 19 -21.97 -37.87 19.39
C ALA A 19 -20.94 -38.97 19.70
N LEU A 20 -20.35 -39.60 18.68
CA LEU A 20 -19.28 -40.59 18.84
C LEU A 20 -17.99 -40.04 19.47
N LYS A 21 -17.73 -38.73 19.34
CA LYS A 21 -16.56 -38.09 19.96
C LYS A 21 -16.80 -37.75 21.43
N TYR A 22 -18.05 -37.79 21.87
CA TYR A 22 -18.44 -37.38 23.19
C TYR A 22 -18.35 -38.57 24.15
N THR A 23 -17.48 -38.47 25.15
CA THR A 23 -17.39 -39.46 26.22
C THR A 23 -17.89 -38.82 27.51
N VAL A 24 -18.96 -39.37 28.07
CA VAL A 24 -19.51 -38.89 29.34
C VAL A 24 -18.53 -39.27 30.45
N VAL A 25 -18.11 -38.29 31.24
CA VAL A 25 -17.21 -38.52 32.38
C VAL A 25 -18.06 -38.86 33.59
N THR A 26 -18.21 -40.16 33.86
CA THR A 26 -19.00 -40.69 34.97
C THR A 26 -18.26 -40.66 36.32
N ASP A 27 -16.94 -40.49 36.31
CA ASP A 27 -16.09 -40.46 37.51
C ASP A 27 -15.30 -39.16 37.56
N ILE A 28 -15.55 -38.36 38.59
CA ILE A 28 -14.92 -37.05 38.81
C ILE A 28 -13.39 -37.17 38.83
N ARG A 29 -12.84 -38.29 39.30
CA ARG A 29 -11.38 -38.51 39.40
C ARG A 29 -10.70 -38.61 38.02
N LYS A 30 -11.47 -38.84 36.95
CA LYS A 30 -10.96 -38.85 35.57
C LYS A 30 -10.91 -37.46 34.95
N GLN A 31 -11.46 -36.45 35.62
CA GLN A 31 -11.32 -35.07 35.18
C GLN A 31 -9.85 -34.60 35.25
N PRO A 32 -9.41 -33.67 34.38
CA PRO A 32 -8.04 -33.16 34.36
C PRO A 32 -7.50 -32.71 35.72
N TRP A 33 -8.35 -32.11 36.55
CA TRP A 33 -8.02 -31.65 37.88
C TRP A 33 -9.23 -31.69 38.79
N THR A 34 -9.04 -32.06 40.06
CA THR A 34 -10.11 -32.14 41.08
C THR A 34 -9.59 -31.83 42.47
N CYS A 35 -10.38 -31.16 43.30
CA CYS A 35 -10.09 -30.95 44.72
C CYS A 35 -11.39 -30.89 45.50
N PHE A 36 -11.60 -31.83 46.42
CA PHE A 36 -12.73 -31.75 47.34
C PHE A 36 -12.47 -30.66 48.37
N LEU A 37 -13.54 -30.02 48.86
CA LEU A 37 -13.40 -29.00 49.91
C LEU A 37 -12.76 -29.55 51.19
N LYS A 38 -12.96 -30.83 51.49
CA LYS A 38 -12.35 -31.51 52.64
C LYS A 38 -10.85 -31.76 52.52
N ASP A 39 -10.30 -31.71 51.31
CA ASP A 39 -8.87 -31.92 51.05
C ASP A 39 -8.08 -30.60 51.11
N ILE A 40 -8.76 -29.47 51.32
CA ILE A 40 -8.13 -28.14 51.42
C ILE A 40 -7.40 -28.04 52.77
N PRO A 41 -6.12 -27.60 52.80
CA PRO A 41 -5.38 -27.44 54.05
C PRO A 41 -6.08 -26.51 55.05
N ASN A 42 -6.00 -26.84 56.33
CA ASN A 42 -6.58 -26.02 57.39
C ASN A 42 -5.62 -24.87 57.77
N ASP A 43 -5.65 -23.80 57.00
CA ASP A 43 -4.84 -22.60 57.20
C ASP A 43 -5.69 -21.32 57.07
N PRO A 44 -6.47 -20.96 58.11
CA PRO A 44 -7.41 -19.83 58.04
C PRO A 44 -6.73 -18.46 57.90
N GLU A 45 -5.40 -18.37 58.12
CA GLU A 45 -4.65 -17.12 57.89
C GLU A 45 -4.43 -16.86 56.38
N ASN A 46 -4.37 -17.91 55.56
CA ASN A 46 -4.00 -17.82 54.14
C ASN A 46 -5.07 -18.38 53.20
N ILE A 47 -6.03 -19.16 53.70
CA ILE A 47 -7.13 -19.77 52.95
C ILE A 47 -8.45 -19.29 53.54
N THR A 48 -9.26 -18.64 52.71
CA THR A 48 -10.62 -18.23 53.09
C THR A 48 -11.63 -18.88 52.14
N ILE A 49 -12.64 -19.55 52.69
CA ILE A 49 -13.76 -20.14 51.96
C ILE A 49 -15.03 -19.36 52.28
N PHE A 50 -15.74 -18.92 51.25
CA PHE A 50 -16.99 -18.20 51.37
C PHE A 50 -18.14 -19.07 50.84
N PHE A 51 -19.15 -19.29 51.68
CA PHE A 51 -20.34 -20.08 51.35
C PHE A 51 -21.49 -19.18 50.92
N ARG A 52 -22.41 -19.70 50.10
CA ARG A 52 -23.59 -18.97 49.59
C ARG A 52 -24.81 -19.25 50.47
N ASP A 53 -24.71 -18.94 51.75
CA ASP A 53 -25.70 -19.35 52.77
C ASP A 53 -26.88 -18.37 52.94
N SER A 54 -26.78 -17.14 52.41
CA SER A 54 -27.73 -16.05 52.64
C SER A 54 -28.15 -15.36 51.35
N VAL A 55 -29.44 -14.98 51.31
CA VAL A 55 -30.08 -14.15 50.29
C VAL A 55 -29.96 -12.68 50.71
N GLU A 56 -28.76 -12.10 50.68
CA GLU A 56 -28.61 -10.64 50.82
C GLU A 56 -28.29 -10.02 49.45
N GLU A 57 -29.02 -8.96 49.13
CA GLU A 57 -29.25 -8.35 47.80
C GLU A 57 -28.03 -7.65 47.16
N ASP A 58 -26.84 -7.79 47.73
CA ASP A 58 -25.62 -7.29 47.07
C ASP A 58 -25.09 -8.35 46.09
N VAL A 59 -25.82 -8.52 44.99
CA VAL A 59 -25.36 -9.19 43.77
C VAL A 59 -24.26 -8.33 43.16
N ASN A 60 -23.06 -8.41 43.76
CA ASN A 60 -21.87 -7.82 43.18
C ASN A 60 -21.15 -8.93 42.39
N ASP A 61 -21.15 -8.80 41.06
CA ASP A 61 -20.41 -9.65 40.16
C ASP A 61 -18.94 -9.65 40.62
N ASN A 62 -18.36 -10.83 40.91
CA ASN A 62 -17.08 -11.08 41.60
C ASN A 62 -17.13 -11.38 43.11
N MET A 63 -18.20 -11.98 43.64
CA MET A 63 -18.14 -12.53 44.99
C MET A 63 -17.16 -13.72 45.05
N VAL A 64 -16.12 -13.58 45.86
CA VAL A 64 -15.07 -14.59 46.02
C VAL A 64 -15.63 -15.79 46.76
N LEU A 65 -15.41 -17.01 46.24
CA LEU A 65 -15.79 -18.29 46.85
C LEU A 65 -14.63 -18.96 47.58
N LEU A 66 -13.42 -18.84 47.03
CA LEU A 66 -12.18 -19.34 47.63
C LEU A 66 -11.04 -18.37 47.34
N GLU A 67 -10.36 -17.91 48.38
CA GLU A 67 -9.13 -17.13 48.29
C GLU A 67 -7.97 -17.91 48.91
N VAL A 68 -6.86 -18.04 48.17
CA VAL A 68 -5.64 -18.73 48.64
C VAL A 68 -4.44 -17.82 48.42
N ARG A 69 -3.86 -17.31 49.51
CA ARG A 69 -2.60 -16.57 49.51
C ARG A 69 -1.44 -17.54 49.66
N LYS A 70 -0.32 -17.28 48.97
CA LYS A 70 0.92 -18.06 49.18
C LYS A 70 1.65 -17.57 50.45
N PRO A 71 1.70 -18.36 51.54
CA PRO A 71 2.40 -17.94 52.76
C PRO A 71 3.92 -18.07 52.62
N ASP A 72 4.65 -17.23 53.34
CA ASP A 72 6.10 -17.34 53.51
C ASP A 72 6.47 -18.17 54.75
N PHE A 73 7.57 -18.91 54.66
CA PHE A 73 8.10 -19.64 55.81
C PHE A 73 8.57 -18.68 56.91
N GLN A 74 8.29 -19.03 58.15
CA GLN A 74 8.74 -18.26 59.31
C GLN A 74 10.13 -18.70 59.73
N ARG A 75 10.93 -17.77 60.26
CA ARG A 75 12.27 -18.10 60.76
C ARG A 75 12.19 -19.05 61.95
N CYS A 76 13.06 -20.05 61.97
CA CYS A 76 13.18 -20.97 63.10
C CYS A 76 13.58 -20.21 64.38
N PRO A 77 12.97 -20.49 65.55
CA PRO A 77 13.41 -19.95 66.82
C PRO A 77 14.87 -20.29 67.09
N GLU A 78 15.70 -19.28 67.36
CA GLU A 78 17.12 -19.49 67.62
C GLU A 78 17.34 -20.21 68.96
N PRO A 79 18.20 -21.25 69.00
CA PRO A 79 18.55 -21.93 70.24
C PRO A 79 19.37 -21.01 71.14
N PRO A 80 19.15 -21.02 72.48
CA PRO A 80 20.03 -20.31 73.41
C PRO A 80 21.50 -20.69 73.23
N ASN A 81 22.42 -19.72 73.39
CA ASN A 81 23.87 -19.92 73.22
C ASN A 81 24.45 -21.11 74.01
N ILE A 82 23.84 -21.45 75.15
CA ILE A 82 24.25 -22.53 76.03
C ILE A 82 24.02 -23.92 75.39
N ILE A 83 23.01 -24.04 74.51
CA ILE A 83 22.67 -25.30 73.81
C ILE A 83 23.06 -25.26 72.32
N ALA A 84 23.27 -24.08 71.72
CA ALA A 84 23.55 -23.93 70.30
C ALA A 84 24.79 -24.73 69.82
N LYS A 85 25.86 -24.78 70.62
CA LYS A 85 27.09 -25.54 70.30
C LYS A 85 26.89 -27.06 70.32
N TRP A 86 25.87 -27.52 71.04
CA TRP A 86 25.55 -28.93 71.26
C TRP A 86 24.59 -29.51 70.22
N LEU A 87 24.01 -28.68 69.35
CA LEU A 87 23.14 -29.13 68.27
C LEU A 87 23.95 -29.48 67.02
N GLU A 88 23.59 -30.57 66.35
CA GLU A 88 24.10 -30.88 65.01
C GLU A 88 23.43 -30.02 63.92
N PRO A 89 24.11 -29.71 62.80
CA PRO A 89 23.54 -28.91 61.72
C PRO A 89 22.21 -29.47 61.17
N GLY A 90 21.30 -28.57 60.77
CA GLY A 90 19.99 -28.95 60.22
C GLY A 90 18.84 -28.92 61.23
N TRP A 91 19.08 -28.47 62.46
CA TRP A 91 18.04 -28.20 63.46
C TRP A 91 17.08 -27.08 63.06
N ASP A 92 17.50 -26.21 62.14
CA ASP A 92 16.78 -25.05 61.58
C ASP A 92 15.75 -25.43 60.50
N LYS A 93 15.67 -26.71 60.11
CA LYS A 93 14.69 -27.23 59.16
C LYS A 93 13.53 -27.90 59.87
N PHE A 94 12.30 -27.55 59.52
CA PHE A 94 11.10 -28.11 60.16
C PHE A 94 10.89 -29.60 59.87
N THR A 95 11.49 -30.11 58.79
CA THR A 95 11.46 -31.54 58.41
C THR A 95 12.34 -32.41 59.30
N ASN A 96 13.31 -31.81 60.00
CA ASN A 96 14.31 -32.54 60.77
C ASN A 96 13.98 -32.53 62.26
N THR A 97 14.35 -33.60 62.96
CA THR A 97 14.43 -33.61 64.42
C THR A 97 15.81 -33.12 64.86
N PRO A 98 15.91 -32.22 65.86
CA PRO A 98 17.20 -31.78 66.37
C PRO A 98 17.96 -32.94 67.03
N ILE A 99 19.23 -33.12 66.67
CA ILE A 99 20.12 -34.14 67.25
C ILE A 99 21.11 -33.44 68.19
N LEU A 100 21.21 -33.95 69.41
CA LEU A 100 22.17 -33.48 70.41
C LEU A 100 23.49 -34.25 70.28
N LYS A 101 24.62 -33.52 70.26
CA LYS A 101 25.95 -34.10 70.38
C LYS A 101 26.11 -34.72 71.76
N LYS A 102 26.57 -35.98 71.83
CA LYS A 102 26.78 -36.69 73.10
C LYS A 102 27.91 -36.10 73.94
N THR A 103 28.94 -35.56 73.28
CA THR A 103 30.11 -34.93 73.90
C THR A 103 30.57 -33.73 73.08
N LEU A 104 31.10 -32.69 73.73
CA LEU A 104 31.88 -31.65 73.07
C LEU A 104 33.37 -31.98 73.25
N VAL A 105 34.05 -32.35 72.16
CA VAL A 105 35.51 -32.45 72.15
C VAL A 105 36.01 -31.19 71.45
N GLU A 106 36.83 -30.39 72.12
CA GLU A 106 37.52 -29.27 71.47
C GLU A 106 38.54 -29.84 70.46
N PRO A 107 38.54 -29.38 69.19
CA PRO A 107 39.44 -29.94 68.16
C PRO A 107 40.94 -29.77 68.44
N ASP A 108 41.33 -28.93 69.41
CA ASP A 108 42.72 -28.50 69.63
C ASP A 108 43.52 -29.34 70.64
N GLN A 109 42.99 -30.47 71.13
CA GLN A 109 43.73 -31.35 72.07
C GLN A 109 43.95 -32.78 71.56
N VAL A 110 44.24 -32.95 70.27
CA VAL A 110 44.65 -34.27 69.73
C VAL A 110 46.02 -34.17 69.07
N LEU A 111 47.04 -33.78 69.83
CA LEU A 111 48.46 -34.04 69.49
C LEU A 111 49.31 -34.11 70.78
N SER A 112 49.14 -35.18 71.57
CA SER A 112 50.20 -35.71 72.44
C SER A 112 49.83 -37.12 72.93
N ASP A 113 50.68 -38.10 72.63
CA ASP A 113 50.61 -39.49 73.09
C ASP A 113 50.90 -39.62 74.61
N ASP A 114 50.06 -39.03 75.47
CA ASP A 114 50.11 -39.21 76.92
C ASP A 114 48.77 -39.73 77.45
N GLU A 115 48.81 -40.84 78.20
CA GLU A 115 47.67 -41.55 78.82
C GLU A 115 46.83 -40.72 79.82
N ASP A 116 47.16 -39.44 80.05
CA ASP A 116 46.50 -38.55 81.02
C ASP A 116 45.51 -37.51 80.42
N THR A 117 45.20 -37.55 79.12
CA THR A 117 44.27 -36.60 78.46
C THR A 117 42.79 -37.03 78.46
N LEU A 118 42.35 -37.80 79.46
CA LEU A 118 40.96 -38.29 79.57
C LEU A 118 40.05 -37.46 80.50
N GLN A 119 40.42 -36.22 80.85
CA GLN A 119 39.74 -35.45 81.91
C GLN A 119 38.75 -34.36 81.48
N ASN A 120 38.54 -34.07 80.19
CA ASN A 120 37.64 -32.98 79.77
C ASN A 120 36.49 -33.41 78.86
N ILE A 121 35.91 -34.60 79.08
CA ILE A 121 34.68 -35.01 78.37
C ILE A 121 33.47 -34.46 79.14
N GLU A 122 32.95 -33.32 78.70
CA GLU A 122 31.69 -32.78 79.19
C GLU A 122 30.52 -33.46 78.45
N TYR A 123 29.58 -34.03 79.20
CA TYR A 123 28.33 -34.57 78.66
C TYR A 123 27.22 -33.53 78.75
N PHE A 124 26.28 -33.57 77.80
CA PHE A 124 25.16 -32.62 77.75
C PHE A 124 24.32 -32.63 79.05
N GLU A 125 24.11 -33.83 79.62
CA GLU A 125 23.30 -34.07 80.81
C GLU A 125 23.94 -33.57 82.12
N ASN A 126 25.24 -33.23 82.10
CA ASN A 126 25.96 -32.76 83.30
C ASN A 126 25.50 -31.37 83.79
N SER A 127 24.69 -30.64 83.00
CA SER A 127 24.18 -29.33 83.37
C SER A 127 22.65 -29.29 83.31
N THR A 128 22.03 -29.18 84.50
CA THR A 128 20.58 -29.06 84.64
C THR A 128 20.01 -27.84 83.92
N ILE A 129 20.80 -26.76 83.82
CA ILE A 129 20.45 -25.52 83.10
C ILE A 129 20.37 -25.77 81.60
N ARG A 130 21.28 -26.58 81.03
CA ARG A 130 21.26 -26.94 79.59
C ARG A 130 20.06 -27.80 79.22
N VAL A 131 19.74 -28.80 80.04
CA VAL A 131 18.60 -29.69 79.82
C VAL A 131 17.30 -28.88 79.85
N GLN A 132 17.09 -28.05 80.86
CA GLN A 132 15.90 -27.18 80.93
C GLN A 132 15.81 -26.16 79.79
N ALA A 133 16.95 -25.60 79.33
CA ALA A 133 16.98 -24.69 78.20
C ALA A 133 16.61 -25.39 76.88
N PHE A 134 17.05 -26.63 76.68
CA PHE A 134 16.67 -27.45 75.53
C PHE A 134 15.20 -27.84 75.57
N GLU A 135 14.67 -28.26 76.73
CA GLU A 135 13.24 -28.59 76.90
C GLU A 135 12.34 -27.38 76.55
N ARG A 136 12.68 -26.18 77.02
CA ARG A 136 11.93 -24.97 76.67
C ARG A 136 12.03 -24.60 75.19
N TRP A 137 13.23 -24.71 74.62
CA TRP A 137 13.45 -24.39 73.21
C TRP A 137 12.79 -25.40 72.28
N ILE A 138 12.82 -26.70 72.60
CA ILE A 138 12.19 -27.73 71.77
C ILE A 138 10.67 -27.56 71.73
N GLU A 139 10.03 -27.12 72.83
CA GLU A 139 8.61 -26.76 72.83
C GLU A 139 8.30 -25.58 71.90
N LEU A 140 9.10 -24.51 71.94
CA LEU A 140 8.97 -23.36 71.04
C LEU A 140 9.19 -23.76 69.58
N ARG A 141 10.20 -24.59 69.32
CA ARG A 141 10.50 -25.13 67.99
C ARG A 141 9.38 -26.03 67.50
N ASN A 142 8.83 -26.92 68.33
CA ASN A 142 7.75 -27.83 67.92
C ASN A 142 6.51 -27.05 67.49
N LYS A 143 6.13 -26.00 68.22
CA LYS A 143 5.06 -25.07 67.79
C LYS A 143 5.37 -24.41 66.45
N TRP A 144 6.62 -24.02 66.21
CA TRP A 144 7.05 -23.49 64.92
C TRP A 144 6.99 -24.56 63.82
N VAL A 145 7.43 -25.79 64.08
CA VAL A 145 7.37 -26.92 63.14
C VAL A 145 5.93 -27.19 62.71
N ASP A 146 4.99 -27.24 63.65
CA ASP A 146 3.57 -27.46 63.36
C ASP A 146 3.02 -26.35 62.45
N LYS A 147 3.37 -25.07 62.71
CA LYS A 147 3.04 -23.97 61.80
C LYS A 147 3.71 -24.11 60.42
N GLN A 148 4.98 -24.52 60.35
CA GLN A 148 5.67 -24.71 59.06
C GLN A 148 5.08 -25.86 58.25
N ARG A 149 4.56 -26.91 58.90
CA ARG A 149 3.86 -28.01 58.21
C ARG A 149 2.59 -27.50 57.53
N ILE A 150 1.76 -26.74 58.23
CA ILE A 150 0.56 -26.09 57.68
C ILE A 150 0.95 -25.17 56.51
N ILE A 151 1.95 -24.30 56.69
CA ILE A 151 2.46 -23.41 55.63
C ILE A 151 2.94 -24.22 54.40
N ASN A 152 3.63 -25.34 54.62
CA ASN A 152 4.10 -26.19 53.53
C ASN A 152 2.94 -26.84 52.77
N GLU A 153 1.93 -27.34 53.48
CA GLU A 153 0.69 -27.88 52.88
C GLU A 153 -0.05 -26.80 52.06
N THR A 154 -0.23 -25.60 52.61
CA THR A 154 -0.82 -24.45 51.91
C THR A 154 -0.02 -24.08 50.65
N ARG A 155 1.32 -24.07 50.72
CA ARG A 155 2.18 -23.79 49.55
C ARG A 155 2.07 -24.87 48.48
N GLN A 156 1.97 -26.14 48.87
CA GLN A 156 1.75 -27.24 47.92
C GLN A 156 0.39 -27.12 47.26
N PHE A 157 -0.66 -26.83 48.03
CA PHE A 157 -2.00 -26.58 47.51
C PHE A 157 -2.05 -25.37 46.55
N PHE A 158 -1.44 -24.25 46.93
CA PHE A 158 -1.29 -23.08 46.06
C PHE A 158 -0.56 -23.43 44.75
N THR A 159 0.52 -24.20 44.81
CA THR A 159 1.26 -24.62 43.62
C THR A 159 0.39 -25.47 42.69
N ARG A 160 -0.41 -26.38 43.27
CA ARG A 160 -1.37 -27.21 42.53
C ARG A 160 -2.50 -26.39 41.89
N LEU A 161 -3.00 -25.36 42.57
CA LEU A 161 -3.97 -24.42 42.00
C LEU A 161 -3.35 -23.56 40.91
N PHE A 162 -2.11 -23.09 41.09
CA PHE A 162 -1.41 -22.29 40.08
C PHE A 162 -1.20 -23.07 38.79
N GLN A 163 -0.85 -24.37 38.88
CA GLN A 163 -0.77 -25.25 37.71
C GLN A 163 -2.12 -25.38 36.99
N ALA A 164 -3.20 -25.61 37.75
CA ALA A 164 -4.56 -25.64 37.21
C ALA A 164 -4.94 -24.33 36.50
N TYR A 165 -4.53 -23.19 37.06
CA TYR A 165 -4.77 -21.87 36.46
C TYR A 165 -4.02 -21.73 35.13
N THR A 166 -2.75 -22.12 35.09
CA THR A 166 -1.96 -22.09 33.85
C THR A 166 -2.51 -23.01 32.76
N ASP A 167 -3.07 -24.16 33.14
CA ASP A 167 -3.70 -25.09 32.18
C ASP A 167 -4.99 -24.48 31.60
N ILE A 168 -5.83 -23.85 32.44
CA ILE A 168 -7.04 -23.17 31.98
C ILE A 168 -6.71 -21.97 31.08
N GLU A 169 -5.72 -21.15 31.43
CA GLU A 169 -5.34 -20.01 30.56
C GLU A 169 -4.89 -20.48 29.18
N ARG A 170 -4.12 -21.57 29.13
CA ARG A 170 -3.61 -22.13 27.88
C ARG A 170 -4.72 -22.72 27.00
N GLU A 171 -5.75 -23.30 27.60
CA GLU A 171 -6.85 -24.00 26.95
C GLU A 171 -8.23 -23.41 27.29
N SER A 172 -8.32 -22.08 27.40
CA SER A 172 -9.51 -21.38 27.91
C SER A 172 -10.80 -21.60 27.09
N GLU A 173 -10.66 -22.05 25.84
CA GLU A 173 -11.77 -22.35 24.93
C GLU A 173 -12.32 -23.78 25.10
N THR A 174 -11.50 -24.72 25.58
CA THR A 174 -11.86 -26.13 25.72
C THR A 174 -12.02 -26.56 27.17
N LEU A 175 -11.37 -25.88 28.11
CA LEU A 175 -11.46 -26.16 29.54
C LEU A 175 -12.28 -25.08 30.26
N GLU A 176 -12.92 -25.50 31.34
CA GLU A 176 -13.59 -24.61 32.28
C GLU A 176 -13.41 -25.08 33.72
N PHE A 177 -13.38 -24.13 34.65
CA PHE A 177 -13.34 -24.38 36.08
C PHE A 177 -14.76 -24.45 36.64
N MET A 178 -15.03 -25.52 37.38
CA MET A 178 -16.36 -25.84 37.88
C MET A 178 -16.31 -26.05 39.39
N VAL A 179 -17.39 -25.68 40.05
CA VAL A 179 -17.74 -26.16 41.38
C VAL A 179 -18.93 -27.11 41.25
N GLY A 180 -18.86 -28.25 41.91
CA GLY A 180 -19.93 -29.24 41.90
C GLY A 180 -20.26 -29.74 43.30
N ASN A 181 -21.47 -30.25 43.46
CA ASN A 181 -21.92 -30.90 44.69
C ASN A 181 -22.99 -31.96 44.39
N GLY A 182 -23.40 -32.72 45.41
CA GLY A 182 -24.28 -33.88 45.25
C GLY A 182 -23.54 -35.00 44.54
N LEU A 183 -22.49 -35.51 45.19
CA LEU A 183 -21.64 -36.58 44.66
C LEU A 183 -22.47 -37.87 44.57
N MET A 184 -22.87 -38.23 43.36
CA MET A 184 -23.69 -39.41 43.10
C MET A 184 -22.84 -40.65 42.90
N ARG A 185 -23.29 -41.76 43.49
CA ARG A 185 -22.74 -43.09 43.32
C ARG A 185 -23.84 -44.10 43.09
N GLU A 186 -23.64 -44.99 42.14
CA GLU A 186 -24.47 -46.18 41.96
C GLU A 186 -23.78 -47.37 42.64
N LEU A 187 -24.49 -48.06 43.54
CA LEU A 187 -23.92 -49.19 44.29
C LEU A 187 -23.74 -50.46 43.45
N SER A 188 -24.52 -50.62 42.40
CA SER A 188 -24.35 -51.70 41.41
C SER A 188 -23.22 -51.41 40.42
N ASN A 189 -22.82 -50.14 40.25
CA ASN A 189 -21.85 -49.70 39.27
C ASN A 189 -20.88 -48.65 39.86
N GLU A 190 -19.72 -49.11 40.32
CA GLU A 190 -18.70 -48.25 40.90
C GLU A 190 -18.06 -47.26 39.90
N SER A 191 -18.39 -47.36 38.60
CA SER A 191 -17.90 -46.41 37.58
C SER A 191 -18.61 -45.05 37.62
N ILE A 192 -19.72 -44.94 38.35
CA ILE A 192 -20.45 -43.69 38.57
C ILE A 192 -20.04 -43.10 39.90
N PHE A 193 -19.33 -41.98 39.83
CA PHE A 193 -18.84 -41.22 40.98
C PHE A 193 -18.62 -39.76 40.57
N HIS A 194 -19.68 -38.97 40.45
CA HIS A 194 -19.57 -37.58 39.98
C HIS A 194 -20.61 -36.66 40.64
N PRO A 195 -20.28 -35.38 40.92
CA PRO A 195 -21.28 -34.40 41.35
C PRO A 195 -22.37 -34.19 40.31
N VAL A 196 -23.61 -34.05 40.76
CA VAL A 196 -24.79 -33.90 39.89
C VAL A 196 -25.19 -32.44 39.67
N ILE A 197 -24.99 -31.57 40.66
CA ILE A 197 -25.20 -30.12 40.50
C ILE A 197 -23.84 -29.50 40.23
N LEU A 198 -23.73 -28.80 39.11
CA LEU A 198 -22.51 -28.16 38.66
C LEU A 198 -22.78 -26.68 38.45
N LYS A 199 -21.78 -25.85 38.73
CA LYS A 199 -21.81 -24.44 38.39
C LYS A 199 -20.43 -23.99 37.94
N ARG A 200 -20.41 -23.15 36.91
CA ARG A 200 -19.18 -22.56 36.39
C ARG A 200 -18.72 -21.42 37.30
N VAL A 201 -17.42 -21.37 37.56
CA VAL A 201 -16.80 -20.36 38.43
C VAL A 201 -15.61 -19.73 37.72
N LYS A 202 -15.31 -18.48 38.09
CA LYS A 202 -14.16 -17.73 37.58
C LYS A 202 -12.91 -18.12 38.35
N PHE A 203 -11.76 -18.18 37.67
CA PHE A 203 -10.49 -18.55 38.27
C PHE A 203 -9.39 -17.56 37.90
N ASP A 204 -8.98 -16.74 38.87
CA ASP A 204 -8.08 -15.61 38.67
C ASP A 204 -6.81 -15.75 39.52
N PHE A 205 -5.70 -15.21 39.01
CA PHE A 205 -4.44 -15.08 39.75
C PHE A 205 -3.98 -13.62 39.80
N ASP A 206 -3.77 -13.12 41.02
CA ASP A 206 -3.22 -11.80 41.30
C ASP A 206 -1.71 -11.91 41.53
N ALA A 207 -0.93 -11.56 40.52
CA ALA A 207 0.54 -11.64 40.56
C ALA A 207 1.18 -10.65 41.55
N LYS A 208 0.50 -9.54 41.88
CA LYS A 208 1.03 -8.53 42.79
C LYS A 208 0.92 -9.00 44.24
N GLU A 209 -0.26 -9.52 44.60
CA GLU A 209 -0.53 -10.00 45.97
C GLU A 209 -0.17 -11.47 46.17
N ASN A 210 0.12 -12.20 45.09
CA ASN A 210 0.41 -13.63 45.07
C ASN A 210 -0.77 -14.46 45.62
N VAL A 211 -1.96 -14.13 45.14
CA VAL A 211 -3.25 -14.68 45.58
C VAL A 211 -3.98 -15.31 44.41
N ILE A 212 -4.52 -16.50 44.62
CA ILE A 212 -5.44 -17.15 43.69
C ILE A 212 -6.86 -16.96 44.22
N ARG A 213 -7.77 -16.53 43.35
CA ARG A 213 -9.19 -16.31 43.67
C ARG A 213 -10.06 -17.14 42.76
N ILE A 214 -11.00 -17.88 43.36
CA ILE A 214 -12.11 -18.50 42.65
C ILE A 214 -13.35 -17.69 43.00
N SER A 215 -13.99 -17.13 41.98
CA SER A 215 -15.12 -16.20 42.12
C SER A 215 -16.36 -16.80 41.49
N ASP A 216 -17.52 -16.40 41.98
CA ASP A 216 -18.78 -16.80 41.38
C ASP A 216 -18.98 -16.15 40.00
N THR A 217 -19.88 -16.72 39.19
CA THR A 217 -20.29 -16.17 37.88
C THR A 217 -21.81 -16.08 37.76
N ASP A 218 -22.26 -15.29 36.79
CA ASP A 218 -23.67 -15.10 36.46
C ASP A 218 -24.29 -16.32 35.77
N VAL A 219 -23.47 -17.31 35.41
CA VAL A 219 -23.92 -18.55 34.79
C VAL A 219 -24.78 -19.33 35.77
N GLU A 220 -25.99 -19.71 35.37
CA GLU A 220 -26.90 -20.49 36.19
C GLU A 220 -26.29 -21.86 36.58
N PRO A 221 -26.58 -22.38 37.79
CA PRO A 221 -26.33 -23.77 38.12
C PRO A 221 -26.99 -24.73 37.12
N GLU A 222 -26.31 -25.83 36.80
CA GLU A 222 -26.81 -26.86 35.90
C GLU A 222 -26.84 -28.24 36.56
N LEU A 223 -27.80 -29.04 36.11
CA LEU A 223 -27.89 -30.45 36.45
C LEU A 223 -27.12 -31.26 35.41
N TYR A 224 -26.21 -32.14 35.84
CA TYR A 224 -25.40 -32.95 34.94
C TYR A 224 -26.22 -34.13 34.38
N THR A 225 -27.13 -33.83 33.45
CA THR A 225 -28.08 -34.82 32.89
C THR A 225 -27.41 -35.97 32.15
N LEU A 226 -26.22 -35.74 31.59
CA LEU A 226 -25.44 -36.77 30.91
C LEU A 226 -25.01 -37.89 31.88
N LEU A 227 -24.67 -37.54 33.13
CA LEU A 227 -24.39 -38.54 34.16
C LEU A 227 -25.63 -39.39 34.44
N LEU A 228 -26.79 -38.74 34.56
CA LEU A 228 -28.06 -39.40 34.87
C LEU A 228 -28.49 -40.39 33.78
N GLN A 229 -28.14 -40.13 32.51
CA GLN A 229 -28.40 -41.03 31.38
C GLN A 229 -27.61 -42.35 31.44
N GLU A 230 -26.48 -42.38 32.14
CA GLU A 230 -25.65 -43.57 32.30
C GLU A 230 -26.08 -44.43 33.50
N MET A 231 -26.95 -43.92 34.37
CA MET A 231 -27.39 -44.62 35.58
C MET A 231 -28.59 -45.52 35.29
N THR A 232 -28.67 -46.65 35.99
CA THR A 232 -29.85 -47.54 35.92
C THR A 232 -30.91 -47.12 36.94
N ASP A 233 -32.17 -47.52 36.72
CA ASP A 233 -33.29 -47.27 37.65
C ASP A 233 -33.61 -45.78 37.95
N ILE A 234 -33.25 -44.85 37.06
CA ILE A 234 -33.63 -43.43 37.15
C ILE A 234 -34.99 -43.15 36.49
N ASN A 235 -35.83 -42.39 37.19
CA ASN A 235 -37.03 -41.78 36.63
C ASN A 235 -36.69 -40.55 35.78
N TYR A 236 -36.54 -40.76 34.47
CA TYR A 236 -36.24 -39.68 33.53
C TYR A 236 -37.36 -38.64 33.37
N GLY A 237 -38.61 -38.98 33.73
CA GLY A 237 -39.76 -38.10 33.58
C GLY A 237 -39.71 -36.85 34.47
N VAL A 238 -38.99 -36.92 35.60
CA VAL A 238 -38.89 -35.82 36.58
C VAL A 238 -37.68 -34.91 36.36
N ILE A 239 -36.75 -35.25 35.47
CA ILE A 239 -35.50 -34.50 35.27
C ILE A 239 -35.77 -33.06 34.81
N ARG A 240 -36.77 -32.86 33.94
CA ARG A 240 -37.13 -31.53 33.46
C ARG A 240 -37.61 -30.64 34.61
N GLU A 241 -38.53 -31.13 35.43
CA GLU A 241 -39.03 -30.40 36.60
C GLU A 241 -37.91 -30.07 37.59
N LEU A 242 -37.02 -31.03 37.87
CA LEU A 242 -35.87 -30.81 38.75
C LEU A 242 -34.89 -29.77 38.20
N LYS A 243 -34.70 -29.74 36.88
CA LYS A 243 -33.84 -28.75 36.21
C LYS A 243 -34.47 -27.35 36.23
N ASP A 244 -35.78 -27.26 36.02
CA ASP A 244 -36.50 -26.00 36.09
C ASP A 244 -36.50 -25.46 37.54
N ASP A 245 -36.73 -26.32 38.54
CA ASP A 245 -36.63 -26.01 39.98
C ASP A 245 -35.23 -25.51 40.39
N LEU A 246 -34.16 -26.14 39.87
CA LEU A 246 -32.78 -25.72 40.09
C LEU A 246 -32.52 -24.28 39.61
N ARG A 247 -33.11 -23.91 38.47
CA ARG A 247 -32.95 -22.60 37.86
C ARG A 247 -33.78 -21.54 38.56
N GLU A 248 -35.06 -21.83 38.80
CA GLU A 248 -35.99 -20.89 39.43
C GLU A 248 -35.58 -20.51 40.85
N ASN A 249 -35.07 -21.48 41.63
CA ASN A 249 -34.67 -21.27 43.03
C ASN A 249 -33.16 -21.05 43.23
N TYR A 250 -32.37 -21.09 42.15
CA TYR A 250 -30.93 -20.79 42.14
C TYR A 250 -30.12 -21.56 43.20
N TYR A 251 -30.23 -22.89 43.27
CA TYR A 251 -29.47 -23.66 44.26
C TYR A 251 -27.97 -23.71 43.91
N HIS A 252 -27.16 -22.98 44.69
CA HIS A 252 -25.72 -22.91 44.50
C HIS A 252 -24.99 -24.15 45.08
N PRO A 253 -23.99 -24.76 44.41
CA PRO A 253 -23.26 -25.92 44.95
C PRO A 253 -22.62 -25.73 46.33
N LEU A 254 -22.34 -24.48 46.72
CA LEU A 254 -21.77 -24.09 48.03
C LEU A 254 -22.77 -23.43 49.00
N ASP A 255 -24.08 -23.54 48.78
CA ASP A 255 -25.11 -23.12 49.74
C ASP A 255 -25.37 -24.24 50.76
N ARG A 256 -25.05 -24.03 52.04
CA ARG A 256 -25.16 -25.07 53.08
C ARG A 256 -26.58 -25.24 53.64
N HIS A 257 -27.52 -24.40 53.24
CA HIS A 257 -28.90 -24.39 53.71
C HIS A 257 -29.86 -24.99 52.67
N ASN A 258 -30.02 -24.40 51.49
CA ASN A 258 -31.08 -24.81 50.56
C ASN A 258 -30.66 -25.96 49.64
N THR A 259 -29.41 -25.96 49.15
CA THR A 259 -28.92 -27.01 48.23
C THR A 259 -28.93 -28.42 48.82
N PRO A 260 -28.63 -28.68 50.11
CA PRO A 260 -28.80 -30.01 50.69
C PRO A 260 -30.24 -30.53 50.62
N ASP A 261 -31.23 -29.66 50.86
CA ASP A 261 -32.64 -30.04 50.81
C ASP A 261 -33.07 -30.34 49.37
N TYR A 262 -32.63 -29.53 48.41
CA TYR A 262 -32.83 -29.81 46.99
C TYR A 262 -32.17 -31.14 46.58
N LEU A 263 -30.91 -31.40 46.96
CA LEU A 263 -30.23 -32.67 46.67
C LEU A 263 -30.96 -33.87 47.26
N LYS A 264 -31.54 -33.73 48.45
CA LYS A 264 -32.37 -34.76 49.08
C LYS A 264 -33.65 -35.04 48.28
N ILE A 265 -34.36 -33.98 47.86
CA ILE A 265 -35.56 -34.09 47.01
C ILE A 265 -35.21 -34.73 45.67
N LEU A 266 -34.14 -34.27 45.04
CA LEU A 266 -33.63 -34.76 43.77
C LEU A 266 -33.32 -36.26 43.85
N THR A 267 -32.62 -36.69 44.90
CA THR A 267 -32.24 -38.10 45.09
C THR A 267 -33.48 -38.99 45.16
N HIS A 268 -34.44 -38.65 46.03
CA HIS A 268 -35.67 -39.45 46.19
C HIS A 268 -36.60 -39.41 44.97
N ARG A 269 -36.62 -38.31 44.20
CA ARG A 269 -37.44 -38.21 42.97
C ARG A 269 -36.84 -39.01 41.82
N LEU A 270 -35.51 -39.05 41.72
CA LEU A 270 -34.83 -39.80 40.67
C LEU A 270 -34.95 -41.30 40.89
N CYS A 271 -34.83 -41.80 42.12
CA CYS A 271 -34.95 -43.22 42.41
C CYS A 271 -35.58 -43.45 43.80
N PRO A 272 -36.61 -44.33 43.92
CA PRO A 272 -37.19 -44.69 45.21
C PRO A 272 -36.20 -45.40 46.15
N ASP A 273 -35.33 -46.24 45.59
CA ASP A 273 -34.30 -47.00 46.31
C ASP A 273 -33.02 -46.15 46.43
N SER A 274 -33.11 -44.97 47.05
CA SER A 274 -31.98 -44.04 47.14
C SER A 274 -31.85 -43.38 48.50
N LYS A 275 -30.64 -42.93 48.80
CA LYS A 275 -30.31 -42.24 50.05
C LYS A 275 -29.45 -41.01 49.84
N PHE A 276 -29.86 -39.91 50.45
CA PHE A 276 -29.05 -38.71 50.56
C PHE A 276 -28.27 -38.72 51.88
N ILE A 277 -26.95 -38.51 51.79
CA ILE A 277 -26.03 -38.51 52.92
C ILE A 277 -25.43 -37.11 53.07
N LYS A 278 -25.68 -36.44 54.20
CA LYS A 278 -25.08 -35.13 54.50
C LYS A 278 -23.83 -35.26 55.37
N ASP A 279 -23.84 -36.21 56.30
CA ASP A 279 -22.76 -36.44 57.26
C ASP A 279 -21.92 -37.67 56.84
N GLU A 280 -20.60 -37.57 56.88
CA GLU A 280 -19.69 -38.63 56.41
C GLU A 280 -19.76 -39.91 57.26
N TYR A 281 -20.38 -39.85 58.45
CA TYR A 281 -20.58 -41.00 59.33
C TYR A 281 -21.83 -41.84 59.00
N GLU A 282 -22.74 -41.33 58.17
CA GLU A 282 -23.92 -42.09 57.74
C GLU A 282 -23.54 -43.12 56.68
N GLN A 283 -24.06 -44.34 56.81
CA GLN A 283 -23.84 -45.41 55.84
C GLN A 283 -25.10 -45.72 55.03
N PRO A 284 -24.94 -46.21 53.78
CA PRO A 284 -26.06 -46.67 52.98
C PRO A 284 -26.73 -47.89 53.61
N ASP A 285 -28.04 -47.99 53.43
CA ASP A 285 -28.83 -49.14 53.85
C ASP A 285 -28.74 -50.25 52.79
N ARG A 286 -28.98 -51.51 53.18
CA ARG A 286 -28.82 -52.67 52.30
C ARG A 286 -29.73 -52.68 51.05
N GLY A 287 -30.76 -51.84 51.03
CA GLY A 287 -31.71 -51.71 49.92
C GLY A 287 -31.45 -50.53 49.00
N ASP A 288 -30.53 -49.63 49.36
CA ASP A 288 -30.24 -48.46 48.54
C ASP A 288 -29.48 -48.87 47.29
N LYS A 289 -29.83 -48.28 46.15
CA LYS A 289 -29.15 -48.45 44.87
C LYS A 289 -28.33 -47.22 44.50
N ILE A 290 -28.86 -46.03 44.76
CA ILE A 290 -28.23 -44.75 44.44
C ILE A 290 -27.99 -43.97 45.73
N ILE A 291 -26.77 -43.48 45.87
CA ILE A 291 -26.36 -42.63 46.99
C ILE A 291 -25.96 -41.27 46.44
N THR A 292 -26.48 -40.20 47.04
CA THR A 292 -26.04 -38.83 46.79
C THR A 292 -25.44 -38.25 48.05
N GLN A 293 -24.16 -37.89 48.01
CA GLN A 293 -23.45 -37.34 49.18
C GLN A 293 -23.25 -35.83 49.05
N TRP A 294 -23.45 -35.10 50.15
CA TRP A 294 -23.00 -33.71 50.29
C TRP A 294 -21.46 -33.68 50.34
N SER A 295 -20.84 -33.36 49.22
CA SER A 295 -19.38 -33.35 49.08
C SER A 295 -18.98 -32.35 48.00
N PRO A 296 -18.90 -31.06 48.34
CA PRO A 296 -18.51 -30.03 47.38
C PRO A 296 -17.10 -30.26 46.83
N VAL A 297 -16.92 -30.01 45.54
CA VAL A 297 -15.69 -30.27 44.81
C VAL A 297 -15.44 -29.19 43.77
N TYR A 298 -14.20 -28.70 43.70
CA TYR A 298 -13.72 -27.92 42.57
C TYR A 298 -13.06 -28.84 41.56
N PHE A 299 -13.29 -28.61 40.27
CA PHE A 299 -12.69 -29.43 39.24
C PHE A 299 -12.58 -28.68 37.91
N ILE A 300 -11.65 -29.14 37.06
CA ILE A 300 -11.57 -28.72 35.67
C ILE A 300 -12.32 -29.76 34.84
N ARG A 301 -13.15 -29.33 33.89
CA ARG A 301 -13.69 -30.23 32.86
C ARG A 301 -13.48 -29.66 31.48
N ARG A 302 -13.66 -30.51 30.47
CA ARG A 302 -13.82 -30.04 29.09
C ARG A 302 -15.21 -29.43 28.94
N ARG A 303 -15.29 -28.25 28.32
CA ARG A 303 -16.55 -27.60 27.98
C ARG A 303 -17.42 -28.58 27.19
N LEU A 304 -18.68 -28.71 27.60
CA LEU A 304 -19.64 -29.51 26.86
C LEU A 304 -19.90 -28.76 25.55
N ASP A 305 -19.49 -29.36 24.43
CA ASP A 305 -19.64 -28.74 23.11
C ASP A 305 -21.14 -28.60 22.79
N GLY A 306 -21.65 -27.36 22.82
CA GLY A 306 -23.04 -27.02 22.50
C GLY A 306 -23.43 -27.39 21.06
N THR A 307 -22.48 -27.83 20.24
CA THR A 307 -22.69 -28.32 18.88
C THR A 307 -23.79 -29.37 18.80
N LEU A 308 -23.84 -30.37 19.68
CA LEU A 308 -24.89 -31.40 19.61
C LEU A 308 -26.30 -30.81 19.78
N LYS A 309 -26.46 -29.96 20.80
CA LYS A 309 -27.73 -29.27 21.06
C LYS A 309 -28.10 -28.34 19.90
N ALA A 310 -27.13 -27.60 19.36
CA ALA A 310 -27.35 -26.73 18.21
C ALA A 310 -27.78 -27.52 16.97
N LEU A 311 -27.15 -28.67 16.70
CA LEU A 311 -27.53 -29.56 15.59
C LEU A 311 -28.95 -30.10 15.77
N GLU A 312 -29.33 -30.51 16.98
CA GLU A 312 -30.70 -30.94 17.28
C GLU A 312 -31.72 -29.83 17.10
N GLU A 313 -31.42 -28.62 17.58
CA GLU A 313 -32.26 -27.44 17.39
C GLU A 313 -32.39 -27.05 15.91
N ILE A 314 -31.31 -27.14 15.12
CA ILE A 314 -31.34 -26.91 13.67
C ILE A 314 -32.20 -27.96 12.97
N ILE A 315 -32.03 -29.25 13.28
CA ILE A 315 -32.84 -30.35 12.72
C ILE A 315 -34.32 -30.13 13.05
N ALA A 316 -34.64 -29.87 14.32
CA ALA A 316 -36.01 -29.64 14.76
C ALA A 316 -36.63 -28.39 14.11
N ASN A 317 -35.84 -27.33 13.89
CA ASN A 317 -36.29 -26.12 13.21
C ASN A 317 -36.60 -26.39 11.73
N ILE A 318 -35.70 -27.06 11.01
CA ILE A 318 -35.91 -27.43 9.60
C ILE A 318 -37.14 -28.34 9.47
N GLU A 319 -37.32 -29.32 10.36
CA GLU A 319 -38.49 -30.21 10.36
C GLU A 319 -39.80 -29.45 10.64
N LYS A 320 -39.77 -28.44 11.52
CA LYS A 320 -40.94 -27.66 11.91
C LYS A 320 -41.32 -26.58 10.89
N THR A 321 -40.34 -25.86 10.35
CA THR A 321 -40.57 -24.67 9.51
C THR A 321 -40.44 -24.96 8.02
N GLY A 322 -39.70 -26.01 7.64
CA GLY A 322 -39.30 -26.28 6.26
C GLY A 322 -38.30 -25.27 5.68
N TYR A 323 -37.88 -24.27 6.45
CA TYR A 323 -36.95 -23.24 6.01
C TYR A 323 -35.52 -23.78 5.99
N ILE A 324 -34.82 -23.53 4.89
CA ILE A 324 -33.43 -23.91 4.71
C ILE A 324 -32.70 -22.70 4.10
N PRO A 325 -31.62 -22.24 4.73
CA PRO A 325 -30.76 -21.22 4.15
C PRO A 325 -30.21 -21.61 2.76
N GLU A 326 -30.20 -20.67 1.83
CA GLU A 326 -29.83 -20.92 0.43
C GLU A 326 -28.40 -21.48 0.28
N HIS A 327 -27.44 -21.01 1.07
CA HIS A 327 -26.08 -21.55 1.08
C HIS A 327 -25.99 -23.06 1.41
N LEU A 328 -26.95 -23.61 2.17
CA LEU A 328 -27.00 -25.05 2.45
C LEU A 328 -27.66 -25.83 1.31
N ILE A 329 -28.59 -25.18 0.59
CA ILE A 329 -29.17 -25.74 -0.63
C ILE A 329 -28.07 -25.87 -1.68
N ASP A 330 -27.29 -24.82 -1.90
CA ASP A 330 -26.16 -24.79 -2.86
C ASP A 330 -25.09 -25.86 -2.54
N LEU A 331 -24.90 -26.20 -1.26
CA LEU A 331 -23.94 -27.23 -0.85
C LEU A 331 -24.40 -28.65 -1.26
N VAL A 332 -25.70 -28.89 -1.29
CA VAL A 332 -26.31 -30.23 -1.38
C VAL A 332 -26.95 -30.46 -2.75
N ASP A 333 -27.34 -29.38 -3.41
CA ASP A 333 -27.71 -29.35 -4.80
C ASP A 333 -26.41 -29.13 -5.61
N ALA A 334 -25.79 -30.24 -6.03
CA ALA A 334 -24.60 -30.22 -6.88
C ALA A 334 -24.88 -29.71 -8.32
N GLY A 335 -25.90 -28.87 -8.48
CA GLY A 335 -26.28 -28.21 -9.72
C GLY A 335 -25.54 -26.88 -9.84
N THR A 336 -25.09 -26.58 -11.05
CA THR A 336 -24.56 -25.28 -11.46
C THR A 336 -25.39 -24.16 -10.85
N ILE A 337 -24.74 -23.33 -10.03
CA ILE A 337 -25.28 -22.03 -9.63
C ILE A 337 -25.66 -21.33 -10.95
N GLU A 338 -26.95 -21.08 -11.16
CA GLU A 338 -27.40 -20.22 -12.25
C GLU A 338 -26.94 -18.82 -11.88
N ILE A 339 -25.73 -18.49 -12.32
CA ILE A 339 -25.17 -17.15 -12.20
C ILE A 339 -26.09 -16.27 -13.05
N PRO A 340 -26.71 -15.22 -12.50
CA PRO A 340 -27.23 -14.16 -13.34
C PRO A 340 -26.02 -13.63 -14.11
N ASP A 341 -25.94 -13.91 -15.42
CA ASP A 341 -24.94 -13.28 -16.27
C ASP A 341 -25.12 -11.77 -16.08
N ASP A 342 -24.18 -11.14 -15.38
CA ASP A 342 -24.09 -9.68 -15.36
C ASP A 342 -23.52 -9.28 -16.73
N ASP A 343 -24.37 -9.36 -17.75
CA ASP A 343 -24.10 -8.93 -19.13
C ASP A 343 -23.88 -7.41 -19.23
N ARG A 344 -23.81 -6.70 -18.10
CA ARG A 344 -23.51 -5.29 -18.06
C ARG A 344 -22.04 -5.08 -18.45
N GLU A 345 -21.84 -4.57 -19.67
CA GLU A 345 -20.55 -4.01 -20.05
C GLU A 345 -20.18 -2.86 -19.08
N LEU A 346 -19.13 -3.09 -18.30
CA LEU A 346 -18.54 -2.06 -17.45
C LEU A 346 -18.05 -0.92 -18.33
N THR A 347 -18.42 0.31 -17.96
CA THR A 347 -17.88 1.52 -18.58
C THR A 347 -16.36 1.61 -18.38
N ILE A 348 -15.68 2.38 -19.23
CA ILE A 348 -14.22 2.61 -19.10
C ILE A 348 -13.88 3.15 -17.70
N ASP A 349 -14.73 4.02 -17.15
CA ASP A 349 -14.52 4.60 -15.82
C ASP A 349 -14.62 3.54 -14.71
N GLU A 350 -15.59 2.62 -14.79
CA GLU A 350 -15.75 1.49 -13.86
C GLU A 350 -14.58 0.51 -13.98
N GLN A 351 -14.13 0.19 -15.20
CA GLN A 351 -12.97 -0.69 -15.42
C GLN A 351 -11.69 -0.10 -14.82
N LEU A 352 -11.45 1.21 -15.00
CA LEU A 352 -10.29 1.91 -14.44
C LEU A 352 -10.35 2.01 -12.90
N ALA A 353 -11.55 2.07 -12.32
CA ALA A 353 -11.74 2.03 -10.87
C ALA A 353 -11.48 0.62 -10.30
N ALA A 354 -12.05 -0.42 -10.92
CA ALA A 354 -11.89 -1.81 -10.49
C ALA A 354 -10.41 -2.26 -10.51
N LEU A 355 -9.61 -1.80 -11.47
CA LEU A 355 -8.16 -2.06 -11.51
C LEU A 355 -7.41 -1.57 -10.25
N ASN A 356 -7.93 -0.53 -9.59
CA ASN A 356 -7.38 0.00 -8.34
C ASN A 356 -8.09 -0.56 -7.09
N GLY A 357 -8.99 -1.53 -7.23
CA GLY A 357 -9.74 -2.11 -6.11
C GLY A 357 -10.87 -1.22 -5.58
N GLU A 358 -11.43 -0.35 -6.43
CA GLU A 358 -12.55 0.52 -6.08
C GLU A 358 -13.83 0.19 -6.85
N ASN A 359 -14.96 0.18 -6.14
CA ASN A 359 -16.30 0.10 -6.72
C ASN A 359 -17.19 1.16 -6.04
N VAL A 360 -18.04 1.84 -6.83
CA VAL A 360 -18.92 2.92 -6.36
C VAL A 360 -20.03 2.40 -5.44
N ASP A 361 -20.44 1.14 -5.60
CA ASP A 361 -21.53 0.56 -4.83
C ASP A 361 -21.05 -0.16 -3.57
N ILE A 362 -19.74 -0.43 -3.47
CA ILE A 362 -19.14 -1.12 -2.33
C ILE A 362 -18.47 -0.10 -1.38
N LEU A 363 -18.83 -0.20 -0.10
CA LEU A 363 -18.34 0.68 0.96
C LEU A 363 -17.33 -0.07 1.83
N LEU A 364 -16.05 0.10 1.52
CA LEU A 364 -14.95 -0.49 2.28
C LEU A 364 -14.41 0.52 3.31
N SER A 365 -14.05 0.05 4.50
CA SER A 365 -13.54 0.89 5.58
C SER A 365 -12.05 1.24 5.43
N LYS A 366 -11.34 0.49 4.60
CA LYS A 366 -9.91 0.63 4.28
C LYS A 366 -9.66 0.36 2.80
N GLU A 367 -8.48 0.75 2.33
CA GLU A 367 -8.00 0.46 0.98
C GLU A 367 -8.05 -1.05 0.69
N ALA A 368 -8.44 -1.39 -0.53
CA ALA A 368 -8.49 -2.77 -1.01
C ALA A 368 -7.80 -2.87 -2.36
N ASN A 369 -7.21 -4.03 -2.64
CA ASN A 369 -6.76 -4.35 -3.99
C ASN A 369 -7.90 -4.96 -4.82
N ARG A 370 -7.65 -5.19 -6.11
CA ARG A 370 -8.63 -5.75 -7.04
C ARG A 370 -9.19 -7.10 -6.58
N GLU A 371 -8.34 -7.99 -6.07
CA GLU A 371 -8.76 -9.31 -5.59
C GLU A 371 -9.65 -9.23 -4.34
N GLN A 372 -9.37 -8.27 -3.45
CA GLN A 372 -10.20 -8.02 -2.26
C GLN A 372 -11.54 -7.38 -2.61
N LEU A 373 -11.56 -6.52 -3.62
CA LEU A 373 -12.80 -5.96 -4.17
C LEU A 373 -13.66 -7.06 -4.80
N GLU A 374 -13.05 -7.94 -5.59
CA GLU A 374 -13.73 -9.07 -6.23
C GLU A 374 -14.38 -10.00 -5.19
N ILE A 375 -13.78 -10.16 -4.01
CA ILE A 375 -14.41 -10.91 -2.90
C ILE A 375 -15.70 -10.21 -2.44
N ALA A 376 -15.71 -8.89 -2.33
CA ALA A 376 -16.89 -8.12 -1.94
C ALA A 376 -17.98 -8.09 -3.03
N GLU A 377 -17.61 -8.13 -4.31
CA GLU A 377 -18.56 -8.26 -5.42
C GLU A 377 -19.18 -9.67 -5.42
N ARG A 378 -18.34 -10.70 -5.29
CA ARG A 378 -18.80 -12.09 -5.25
C ARG A 378 -19.73 -12.35 -4.07
N ILE A 379 -19.49 -11.80 -2.89
CA ILE A 379 -20.35 -12.08 -1.73
C ILE A 379 -21.76 -11.45 -1.84
N GLU A 380 -21.95 -10.46 -2.71
CA GLU A 380 -23.27 -9.92 -3.02
C GLU A 380 -24.03 -10.77 -4.05
N LEU A 381 -23.30 -11.53 -4.88
CA LEU A 381 -23.88 -12.42 -5.90
C LEU A 381 -24.07 -13.87 -5.42
N TYR A 382 -23.19 -14.35 -4.54
CA TYR A 382 -23.14 -15.73 -4.08
C TYR A 382 -23.51 -15.85 -2.60
N ASN A 383 -24.30 -16.87 -2.26
CA ASN A 383 -24.67 -17.18 -0.89
C ASN A 383 -23.48 -17.61 -0.01
N ALA A 384 -22.40 -18.10 -0.62
CA ALA A 384 -21.17 -18.49 0.07
C ALA A 384 -19.94 -18.25 -0.81
N VAL A 385 -18.87 -17.70 -0.21
CA VAL A 385 -17.60 -17.45 -0.89
C VAL A 385 -16.45 -18.05 -0.08
N LEU A 386 -15.65 -18.91 -0.72
CA LEU A 386 -14.43 -19.46 -0.14
C LEU A 386 -13.23 -18.60 -0.53
N VAL A 387 -12.58 -17.99 0.46
CA VAL A 387 -11.37 -17.18 0.25
C VAL A 387 -10.13 -17.95 0.72
N GLN A 388 -9.24 -18.28 -0.20
CA GLN A 388 -7.96 -18.92 0.10
C GLN A 388 -6.80 -17.98 -0.21
N GLY A 389 -5.82 -17.92 0.68
CA GLY A 389 -4.56 -17.21 0.40
C GLY A 389 -3.43 -17.60 1.33
N PRO A 390 -2.16 -17.36 0.96
CA PRO A 390 -0.99 -17.50 1.85
C PRO A 390 -1.11 -16.70 3.17
N PRO A 391 -0.31 -17.02 4.20
CA PRO A 391 -0.23 -16.18 5.40
C PRO A 391 0.26 -14.77 5.03
N GLY A 392 -0.31 -13.74 5.65
CA GLY A 392 0.06 -12.34 5.42
C GLY A 392 -0.67 -11.64 4.26
N THR A 393 -1.53 -12.32 3.49
CA THR A 393 -2.26 -11.70 2.35
C THR A 393 -3.47 -10.85 2.75
N GLY A 394 -3.50 -10.31 3.97
CA GLY A 394 -4.55 -9.38 4.39
C GLY A 394 -5.95 -9.99 4.58
N LYS A 395 -6.11 -11.30 4.80
CA LYS A 395 -7.45 -11.91 5.04
C LYS A 395 -8.26 -11.22 6.16
N THR A 396 -7.62 -10.96 7.30
CA THR A 396 -8.23 -10.22 8.41
C THR A 396 -8.61 -8.79 8.01
N HIS A 397 -7.81 -8.16 7.15
CA HIS A 397 -8.10 -6.86 6.60
C HIS A 397 -9.34 -6.91 5.69
N THR A 398 -9.45 -7.92 4.83
CA THR A 398 -10.62 -8.15 3.98
C THR A 398 -11.89 -8.35 4.82
N ILE A 399 -11.83 -9.11 5.91
CA ILE A 399 -12.98 -9.30 6.81
C ILE A 399 -13.42 -7.96 7.43
N ALA A 400 -12.48 -7.13 7.89
CA ALA A 400 -12.80 -5.79 8.43
C ALA A 400 -13.44 -4.86 7.39
N ASN A 401 -13.00 -4.96 6.13
CA ASN A 401 -13.58 -4.24 5.01
C ASN A 401 -15.02 -4.68 4.71
N LEU A 402 -15.27 -6.00 4.68
CA LEU A 402 -16.61 -6.58 4.49
C LEU A 402 -17.57 -6.23 5.64
N LEU A 403 -17.07 -6.18 6.89
CA LEU A 403 -17.87 -5.74 8.04
C LEU A 403 -18.40 -4.33 7.83
N GLY A 404 -17.56 -3.41 7.38
CA GLY A 404 -17.98 -2.04 7.05
C GLY A 404 -19.07 -2.01 5.99
N HIS A 405 -18.91 -2.82 4.94
CA HIS A 405 -19.88 -2.91 3.85
C HIS A 405 -21.25 -3.43 4.31
N PHE A 406 -21.28 -4.55 5.03
CA PHE A 406 -22.53 -5.15 5.49
C PHE A 406 -23.24 -4.31 6.55
N LEU A 407 -22.49 -3.66 7.43
CA LEU A 407 -23.06 -2.73 8.41
C LEU A 407 -23.68 -1.50 7.72
N ALA A 408 -23.06 -0.99 6.65
CA ALA A 408 -23.63 0.11 5.87
C ALA A 408 -24.96 -0.27 5.19
N GLN A 409 -25.18 -1.55 4.90
CA GLN A 409 -26.45 -2.10 4.40
C GLN A 409 -27.47 -2.38 5.52
N GLY A 410 -27.09 -2.20 6.79
CA GLY A 410 -27.95 -2.50 7.94
C GLY A 410 -28.06 -3.99 8.28
N LYS A 411 -27.16 -4.84 7.76
CA LYS A 411 -27.12 -6.28 8.07
C LYS A 411 -26.52 -6.53 9.46
N SER A 412 -27.00 -7.54 10.17
CA SER A 412 -26.32 -8.07 11.35
C SER A 412 -25.27 -9.11 10.93
N VAL A 413 -24.05 -9.01 11.48
CA VAL A 413 -22.93 -9.85 11.07
C VAL A 413 -22.38 -10.60 12.28
N LEU A 414 -22.28 -11.93 12.16
CA LEU A 414 -21.59 -12.78 13.12
C LEU A 414 -20.22 -13.15 12.56
N VAL A 415 -19.16 -12.86 13.32
CA VAL A 415 -17.80 -13.30 12.99
C VAL A 415 -17.35 -14.37 13.96
N THR A 416 -16.91 -15.50 13.43
CA THR A 416 -16.39 -16.62 14.21
C THR A 416 -14.91 -16.85 13.88
N SER A 417 -14.14 -17.31 14.86
CA SER A 417 -12.74 -17.69 14.69
C SER A 417 -12.39 -18.78 15.68
N GLN A 418 -11.37 -19.57 15.36
CA GLN A 418 -10.88 -20.60 16.27
C GLN A 418 -10.22 -20.02 17.51
N THR A 419 -9.64 -18.80 17.46
CA THR A 419 -8.91 -18.23 18.60
C THR A 419 -9.42 -16.87 19.01
N LYS A 420 -9.54 -16.61 20.32
CA LYS A 420 -9.82 -15.27 20.89
C LYS A 420 -8.89 -14.19 20.34
N LYS A 421 -7.58 -14.50 20.22
CA LYS A 421 -6.57 -13.56 19.72
C LYS A 421 -6.89 -13.07 18.31
N ALA A 422 -7.33 -13.94 17.41
CA ALA A 422 -7.67 -13.52 16.04
C ALA A 422 -8.86 -12.55 16.00
N LEU A 423 -9.86 -12.72 16.87
CA LEU A 423 -10.99 -11.79 16.98
C LEU A 423 -10.59 -10.45 17.59
N SER A 424 -9.71 -10.45 18.59
CA SER A 424 -9.16 -9.20 19.15
C SER A 424 -8.37 -8.41 18.10
N VAL A 425 -7.57 -9.09 17.27
CA VAL A 425 -6.84 -8.48 16.16
C VAL A 425 -7.82 -7.91 15.14
N LEU A 426 -8.89 -8.64 14.81
CA LEU A 426 -9.93 -8.15 13.89
C LEU A 426 -10.62 -6.89 14.44
N LYS A 427 -11.01 -6.88 15.72
CA LYS A 427 -11.62 -5.71 16.38
C LYS A 427 -10.74 -4.46 16.24
N ASN A 428 -9.43 -4.61 16.40
CA ASN A 428 -8.47 -3.51 16.18
C ASN A 428 -8.35 -3.08 14.71
N HIS A 429 -8.73 -3.92 13.74
CA HIS A 429 -8.79 -3.54 12.33
C HIS A 429 -10.08 -2.81 11.95
N VAL A 430 -11.12 -2.89 12.77
CA VAL A 430 -12.37 -2.16 12.57
C VAL A 430 -12.18 -0.69 12.98
N PRO A 431 -12.73 0.30 12.27
CA PRO A 431 -12.63 1.72 12.66
C PRO A 431 -13.19 2.00 14.06
N GLU A 432 -12.52 2.85 14.85
CA GLU A 432 -12.92 3.18 16.24
C GLU A 432 -14.41 3.56 16.35
N ALA A 433 -14.93 4.33 15.39
CA ALA A 433 -16.32 4.80 15.39
C ALA A 433 -17.38 3.68 15.37
N ILE A 434 -17.02 2.45 14.97
CA ILE A 434 -17.92 1.29 14.95
C ILE A 434 -17.42 0.11 15.80
N GLN A 435 -16.29 0.28 16.51
CA GLN A 435 -15.76 -0.76 17.40
C GLN A 435 -16.68 -1.02 18.59
N ASP A 436 -17.34 0.01 19.11
CA ASP A 436 -18.28 -0.12 20.23
C ASP A 436 -19.54 -0.91 19.86
N LEU A 437 -19.87 -1.00 18.56
CA LEU A 437 -20.96 -1.85 18.06
C LEU A 437 -20.58 -3.35 18.01
N CYS A 438 -19.30 -3.68 18.18
CA CYS A 438 -18.80 -5.05 18.09
C CYS A 438 -18.79 -5.73 19.46
N VAL A 439 -19.78 -6.58 19.72
CA VAL A 439 -19.86 -7.39 20.96
C VAL A 439 -19.08 -8.69 20.79
N SER A 440 -18.10 -8.94 21.67
CA SER A 440 -17.38 -10.21 21.74
C SER A 440 -18.05 -11.13 22.77
N VAL A 441 -18.54 -12.29 22.33
CA VAL A 441 -19.26 -13.26 23.19
C VAL A 441 -18.30 -14.29 23.84
N LEU A 442 -16.98 -14.12 23.67
CA LEU A 442 -16.01 -15.11 24.12
C LEU A 442 -15.47 -14.90 25.54
N ASP A 443 -15.68 -13.72 26.14
CA ASP A 443 -15.18 -13.43 27.47
C ASP A 443 -16.26 -13.67 28.53
N ASP A 444 -15.87 -14.37 29.60
CA ASP A 444 -16.77 -14.76 30.70
C ASP A 444 -17.20 -13.59 31.58
N THR A 445 -16.73 -12.39 31.25
CA THR A 445 -17.12 -11.14 31.86
C THR A 445 -18.01 -10.39 30.88
N ASN A 446 -19.20 -10.00 31.33
CA ASN A 446 -20.11 -9.09 30.62
C ASN A 446 -19.49 -7.70 30.32
N LEU A 447 -18.21 -7.49 30.67
CA LEU A 447 -17.44 -6.27 30.48
C LEU A 447 -17.46 -5.75 29.03
N ASP A 448 -17.29 -6.63 28.04
CA ASP A 448 -17.27 -6.22 26.63
C ASP A 448 -18.67 -5.81 26.15
N MET A 449 -19.72 -6.47 26.64
CA MET A 449 -21.11 -6.07 26.40
C MET A 449 -21.44 -4.74 27.09
N MET A 450 -21.02 -4.55 28.35
CA MET A 450 -21.19 -3.30 29.09
C MET A 450 -20.49 -2.14 28.38
N ARG A 451 -19.23 -2.31 27.96
CA ARG A 451 -18.48 -1.32 27.18
C ARG A 451 -19.21 -0.93 25.89
N SER A 452 -19.75 -1.91 25.17
CA SER A 452 -20.55 -1.65 23.97
C SER A 452 -21.83 -0.87 24.28
N ILE A 453 -22.55 -1.22 25.35
CA ILE A 453 -23.76 -0.50 25.77
C ILE A 453 -23.42 0.93 26.18
N ASP A 454 -22.36 1.13 26.96
CA ASP A 454 -21.89 2.44 27.41
C ASP A 454 -21.48 3.30 26.20
N GLY A 455 -20.72 2.74 25.25
CA GLY A 455 -20.30 3.41 24.03
C GLY A 455 -21.49 3.81 23.15
N ILE A 456 -22.46 2.91 22.95
CA ILE A 456 -23.69 3.20 22.19
C ILE A 456 -24.50 4.30 22.87
N THR A 457 -24.65 4.25 24.19
CA THR A 457 -25.42 5.22 24.96
C THR A 457 -24.76 6.60 24.92
N ASP A 458 -23.44 6.66 25.11
CA ASP A 458 -22.66 7.89 24.99
C ASP A 458 -22.78 8.49 23.58
N PHE A 459 -22.68 7.66 22.53
CA PHE A 459 -22.84 8.10 21.14
C PHE A 459 -24.25 8.66 20.86
N LEU A 460 -25.30 7.94 21.27
CA LEU A 460 -26.70 8.38 21.11
C LEU A 460 -27.03 9.62 21.94
N SER A 461 -26.32 9.86 23.05
CA SER A 461 -26.49 11.08 23.85
C SER A 461 -25.92 12.33 23.17
N ARG A 462 -24.88 12.16 22.35
CA ARG A 462 -24.19 13.26 21.65
C ARG A 462 -24.74 13.56 20.27
N HIS A 463 -25.41 12.60 19.64
CA HIS A 463 -25.86 12.71 18.25
C HIS A 463 -27.35 12.46 18.10
N THR A 464 -28.02 13.35 17.39
CA THR A 464 -29.42 13.13 16.99
C THR A 464 -29.53 12.41 15.65
N SER A 465 -30.60 11.65 15.45
CA SER A 465 -30.87 10.96 14.17
C SER A 465 -30.88 11.92 12.96
N ASN A 466 -31.37 13.15 13.14
CA ASN A 466 -31.40 14.15 12.07
C ASN A 466 -30.02 14.69 11.71
N GLU A 467 -29.13 14.87 12.69
CA GLU A 467 -27.74 15.26 12.43
C GLU A 467 -26.98 14.16 11.70
N LEU A 468 -27.14 12.91 12.14
CA LEU A 468 -26.51 11.75 11.47
C LEU A 468 -26.98 11.63 10.01
N LYS A 469 -28.28 11.81 9.74
CA LYS A 469 -28.80 11.84 8.36
C LYS A 469 -28.15 12.93 7.51
N LYS A 470 -28.01 14.15 8.05
CA LYS A 470 -27.33 15.24 7.35
C LYS A 470 -25.86 14.90 7.06
N ILE A 471 -25.16 14.30 8.01
CA ILE A 471 -23.76 13.87 7.82
C ILE A 471 -23.67 12.84 6.70
N VAL A 472 -24.57 11.86 6.67
CA VAL A 472 -24.64 10.85 5.59
C VAL A 472 -24.87 11.52 4.24
N GLU A 473 -25.83 12.43 4.13
CA GLU A 473 -26.11 13.15 2.87
C GLU A 473 -24.92 13.99 2.39
N ILE A 474 -24.25 14.71 3.30
CA ILE A 474 -23.07 15.52 2.98
C ILE A 474 -21.91 14.62 2.54
N SER A 475 -21.65 13.53 3.28
CA SER A 475 -20.57 12.59 2.98
C SER A 475 -20.81 11.86 1.66
N ALA A 476 -22.06 11.51 1.36
CA ALA A 476 -22.44 10.90 0.08
C ALA A 476 -22.18 11.84 -1.11
N ARG A 477 -22.55 13.12 -0.99
CA ARG A 477 -22.26 14.13 -2.04
C ARG A 477 -20.76 14.36 -2.22
N GLN A 478 -20.01 14.46 -1.13
CA GLN A 478 -18.55 14.60 -1.19
C GLN A 478 -17.91 13.40 -1.88
N ARG A 479 -18.36 12.19 -1.54
CA ARG A 479 -17.92 10.94 -2.16
C ARG A 479 -18.19 10.94 -3.66
N GLU A 480 -19.39 11.33 -4.09
CA GLU A 480 -19.77 11.39 -5.51
C GLU A 480 -18.86 12.35 -6.30
N GLU A 481 -18.57 13.53 -5.74
CA GLU A 481 -17.67 14.50 -6.36
C GLU A 481 -16.22 13.99 -6.45
N ILE A 482 -15.71 13.35 -5.40
CA ILE A 482 -14.38 12.73 -5.42
C ILE A 482 -14.29 11.63 -6.47
N ILE A 483 -15.31 10.75 -6.55
CA ILE A 483 -15.36 9.68 -7.55
C ILE A 483 -15.35 10.26 -8.97
N ARG A 484 -16.11 11.34 -9.21
CA ARG A 484 -16.15 12.04 -10.50
C ARG A 484 -14.78 12.61 -10.88
N GLN A 485 -14.10 13.27 -9.94
CA GLN A 485 -12.76 13.81 -10.15
C GLN A 485 -11.73 12.71 -10.42
N LEU A 486 -11.80 11.60 -9.67
CA LEU A 486 -10.95 10.42 -9.88
C LEU A 486 -11.17 9.83 -11.27
N ALA A 487 -12.41 9.68 -11.71
CA ALA A 487 -12.72 9.19 -13.05
C ALA A 487 -12.15 10.11 -14.14
N GLU A 488 -12.26 11.43 -14.00
CA GLU A 488 -11.68 12.39 -14.95
C GLU A 488 -10.15 12.28 -15.02
N ILE A 489 -9.48 12.20 -13.87
CA ILE A 489 -8.02 12.06 -13.80
C ILE A 489 -7.58 10.72 -14.39
N ARG A 490 -8.27 9.62 -14.05
CA ARG A 490 -7.99 8.29 -14.58
C ARG A 490 -8.13 8.25 -16.10
N ARG A 491 -9.17 8.88 -16.66
CA ARG A 491 -9.32 9.03 -18.12
C ARG A 491 -8.19 9.81 -18.76
N LYS A 492 -7.73 10.91 -18.14
CA LYS A 492 -6.57 11.67 -18.64
C LYS A 492 -5.29 10.81 -18.64
N ILE A 493 -5.03 10.07 -17.56
CA ILE A 493 -3.87 9.16 -17.47
C ILE A 493 -3.97 8.06 -18.53
N TYR A 494 -5.14 7.43 -18.67
CA TYR A 494 -5.37 6.41 -19.67
C TYR A 494 -5.14 6.95 -21.09
N ALA A 495 -5.66 8.13 -21.42
CA ALA A 495 -5.45 8.76 -22.72
C ALA A 495 -3.97 9.06 -23.01
N ILE A 496 -3.21 9.52 -22.01
CA ILE A 496 -1.77 9.75 -22.14
C ILE A 496 -1.05 8.43 -22.43
N LYS A 497 -1.31 7.39 -21.64
CA LYS A 497 -0.71 6.06 -21.85
C LYS A 497 -1.11 5.49 -23.21
N TYR A 498 -2.39 5.55 -23.56
CA TYR A 498 -2.88 5.05 -24.84
C TYR A 498 -2.16 5.69 -26.01
N ARG A 499 -1.89 7.01 -25.95
CA ARG A 499 -1.13 7.72 -26.98
C ARG A 499 0.31 7.21 -27.14
N GLU A 500 0.95 6.72 -26.08
CA GLU A 500 2.28 6.10 -26.16
C GLU A 500 2.25 4.72 -26.84
N PHE A 501 1.10 4.02 -26.76
CA PHE A 501 0.89 2.69 -27.33
C PHE A 501 -0.01 2.70 -28.57
N GLU A 502 -0.36 3.88 -29.08
CA GLU A 502 -1.30 4.04 -30.18
C GLU A 502 -0.76 3.30 -31.41
N PRO A 503 -1.46 2.27 -31.91
CA PRO A 503 -0.94 1.46 -32.99
C PRO A 503 -0.91 2.25 -34.29
N ILE A 504 0.20 2.13 -35.01
CA ILE A 504 0.38 2.72 -36.32
C ILE A 504 -0.28 1.80 -37.34
N VAL A 505 -1.32 2.29 -38.01
CA VAL A 505 -2.00 1.55 -39.07
C VAL A 505 -1.29 1.80 -40.40
N TYR A 506 -0.79 0.73 -41.01
CA TYR A 506 -0.14 0.77 -42.32
C TYR A 506 -0.66 -0.37 -43.20
N ASN A 507 -1.16 -0.05 -44.39
CA ASN A 507 -1.78 -1.01 -45.33
C ASN A 507 -2.90 -1.88 -44.72
N GLY A 508 -3.67 -1.34 -43.77
CA GLY A 508 -4.76 -2.06 -43.11
C GLY A 508 -4.32 -3.01 -42.00
N GLU A 509 -3.00 -3.14 -41.76
CA GLU A 509 -2.46 -3.85 -40.61
C GLU A 509 -2.07 -2.88 -39.49
N SER A 510 -2.28 -3.30 -38.24
CA SER A 510 -2.03 -2.51 -37.04
C SER A 510 -0.71 -2.94 -36.40
N PHE A 511 0.22 -1.99 -36.23
CA PHE A 511 1.54 -2.23 -35.66
C PHE A 511 1.76 -1.43 -34.38
N SER A 512 2.31 -2.06 -33.34
CA SER A 512 2.69 -1.30 -32.13
C SER A 512 3.88 -0.37 -32.41
N PRO A 513 3.97 0.81 -31.77
CA PRO A 513 5.09 1.72 -31.92
C PRO A 513 6.46 1.06 -31.66
N ALA A 514 6.53 0.14 -30.69
CA ALA A 514 7.74 -0.63 -30.41
C ALA A 514 8.18 -1.50 -31.59
N LYS A 515 7.23 -2.20 -32.23
CA LYS A 515 7.51 -3.05 -33.40
C LYS A 515 7.93 -2.22 -34.61
N VAL A 516 7.31 -1.06 -34.80
CA VAL A 516 7.70 -0.11 -35.86
C VAL A 516 9.09 0.47 -35.60
N ALA A 517 9.40 0.87 -34.36
CA ALA A 517 10.72 1.36 -33.99
C ALA A 517 11.81 0.29 -34.17
N GLU A 518 11.53 -0.96 -33.79
CA GLU A 518 12.44 -2.09 -34.01
C GLU A 518 12.67 -2.33 -35.51
N PHE A 519 11.61 -2.27 -36.33
CA PHE A 519 11.69 -2.37 -37.78
C PHE A 519 12.56 -1.27 -38.37
N VAL A 520 12.27 0.00 -38.06
CA VAL A 520 13.03 1.16 -38.57
C VAL A 520 14.51 1.06 -38.18
N ASN A 521 14.80 0.69 -36.93
CA ASN A 521 16.18 0.54 -36.46
C ASN A 521 16.92 -0.62 -37.15
N ARG A 522 16.25 -1.77 -37.33
CA ARG A 522 16.83 -2.95 -37.99
C ARG A 522 17.17 -2.70 -39.46
N TYR A 523 16.39 -1.87 -40.14
CA TYR A 523 16.53 -1.61 -41.57
C TYR A 523 17.12 -0.24 -41.88
N ALA A 524 17.58 0.52 -40.88
CA ALA A 524 18.09 1.88 -41.05
C ALA A 524 19.19 1.97 -42.11
N ASP A 525 20.18 1.08 -42.07
CA ASP A 525 21.30 1.07 -43.04
C ASP A 525 20.90 0.55 -44.42
N LYS A 526 19.82 -0.24 -44.51
CA LYS A 526 19.41 -0.92 -45.75
C LYS A 526 18.36 -0.16 -46.55
N LEU A 527 17.48 0.59 -45.89
CA LEU A 527 16.31 1.21 -46.52
C LEU A 527 16.37 2.75 -46.57
N SER A 528 17.53 3.35 -46.26
CA SER A 528 17.74 4.80 -46.35
C SER A 528 18.15 5.25 -47.76
N TYR A 529 17.33 4.93 -48.77
CA TYR A 529 17.65 5.21 -50.18
C TYR A 529 17.45 6.67 -50.59
N ILE A 530 16.52 7.38 -49.94
CA ILE A 530 16.16 8.75 -50.28
C ILE A 530 16.70 9.69 -49.19
N PRO A 531 17.77 10.46 -49.46
CA PRO A 531 18.32 11.40 -48.50
C PRO A 531 17.36 12.57 -48.29
N GLY A 532 17.07 12.91 -47.02
CA GLY A 532 16.22 14.05 -46.70
C GLY A 532 15.66 14.00 -45.29
N LYS A 533 15.15 15.14 -44.81
CA LYS A 533 14.41 15.20 -43.54
C LYS A 533 12.93 14.96 -43.82
N VAL A 534 12.41 13.83 -43.35
CA VAL A 534 10.97 13.55 -43.42
C VAL A 534 10.24 14.47 -42.44
N ARG A 535 9.20 15.15 -42.91
CA ARG A 535 8.30 15.95 -42.07
C ARG A 535 7.02 15.16 -41.83
N LEU A 536 6.60 15.08 -40.56
CA LEU A 536 5.34 14.44 -40.19
C LEU A 536 4.17 15.10 -40.95
N TYR A 537 3.24 14.27 -41.43
CA TYR A 537 2.02 14.68 -42.16
C TYR A 537 2.24 15.40 -43.49
N HIS A 538 3.44 15.33 -44.06
CA HIS A 538 3.71 15.79 -45.41
C HIS A 538 3.58 14.62 -46.40
N PRO A 539 3.01 14.83 -47.60
CA PRO A 539 3.04 13.80 -48.64
C PRO A 539 4.50 13.45 -48.98
N LEU A 540 4.71 12.25 -49.55
CA LEU A 540 6.00 11.86 -50.09
C LEU A 540 6.49 12.96 -51.05
N PRO A 541 7.77 13.34 -50.99
CA PRO A 541 8.32 14.41 -51.82
C PRO A 541 8.31 14.07 -53.32
N ALA A 542 8.09 12.80 -53.66
CA ALA A 542 7.88 12.32 -55.02
C ALA A 542 6.57 11.54 -55.10
N SER A 543 5.83 11.76 -56.18
CA SER A 543 4.67 10.96 -56.57
C SER A 543 5.08 9.54 -56.97
N ILE A 544 4.10 8.63 -57.05
CA ILE A 544 4.34 7.24 -57.47
C ILE A 544 4.89 7.18 -58.90
N ASP A 545 4.43 8.06 -59.79
CA ASP A 545 4.90 8.12 -61.17
C ASP A 545 6.34 8.63 -61.25
N GLU A 546 6.70 9.64 -60.45
CA GLU A 546 8.08 10.13 -60.34
C GLU A 546 9.02 9.09 -59.71
N LEU A 547 8.54 8.31 -58.74
CA LEU A 547 9.29 7.18 -58.18
C LEU A 547 9.54 6.09 -59.23
N ASN A 548 8.51 5.73 -60.00
CA ASN A 548 8.65 4.75 -61.08
C ASN A 548 9.65 5.24 -62.15
N LEU A 549 9.57 6.53 -62.51
CA LEU A 549 10.51 7.16 -63.44
C LEU A 549 11.96 7.09 -62.90
N LEU A 550 12.17 7.42 -61.62
CA LEU A 550 13.49 7.35 -60.97
C LEU A 550 14.06 5.93 -60.96
N TYR A 551 13.21 4.91 -60.75
CA TYR A 551 13.67 3.53 -60.80
C TYR A 551 13.94 3.05 -62.22
N GLN A 552 13.15 3.49 -63.20
CA GLN A 552 13.38 3.21 -64.62
C GLN A 552 14.65 3.90 -65.14
N SER A 553 14.93 5.12 -64.70
CA SER A 553 16.10 5.87 -65.13
C SER A 553 17.42 5.18 -64.75
N ASN A 554 17.44 4.36 -63.68
CA ASN A 554 18.62 3.55 -63.34
C ASN A 554 18.93 2.45 -64.38
N ALA A 555 17.97 2.08 -65.24
CA ALA A 555 18.17 1.13 -66.33
C ALA A 555 18.43 1.84 -67.67
N ASP A 556 17.85 3.03 -67.87
CA ASP A 556 17.88 3.76 -69.13
C ASP A 556 19.06 4.73 -69.26
N ILE A 557 19.55 5.28 -68.14
CA ILE A 557 20.68 6.22 -68.12
C ILE A 557 21.98 5.42 -68.04
N THR A 558 22.83 5.58 -69.05
CA THR A 558 24.15 4.97 -69.06
C THR A 558 25.17 5.81 -68.30
N LEU A 559 26.33 5.23 -67.99
CA LEU A 559 27.42 5.96 -67.32
C LEU A 559 27.95 7.14 -68.16
N GLU A 560 27.78 7.10 -69.48
CA GLU A 560 28.12 8.20 -70.39
C GLU A 560 27.10 9.34 -70.27
N ASP A 561 25.80 9.01 -70.18
CA ASP A 561 24.72 9.99 -70.00
C ASP A 561 24.84 10.71 -68.64
N GLU A 562 25.23 10.02 -67.57
CA GLU A 562 25.49 10.64 -66.26
C GLU A 562 26.61 11.69 -66.31
N ILE A 563 27.68 11.40 -67.08
CA ILE A 563 28.79 12.33 -67.27
C ILE A 563 28.33 13.54 -68.08
N GLU A 564 27.52 13.33 -69.12
CA GLU A 564 26.96 14.41 -69.94
C GLU A 564 26.01 15.32 -69.15
N LEU A 565 25.12 14.74 -68.34
CA LEU A 565 24.18 15.48 -67.49
C LEU A 565 24.88 16.29 -66.38
N ALA A 566 26.14 15.96 -66.06
CA ALA A 566 26.95 16.72 -65.11
C ALA A 566 27.64 17.95 -65.73
N LEU A 567 27.57 18.15 -67.05
CA LEU A 567 28.15 19.31 -67.73
C LEU A 567 27.24 20.55 -67.62
N GLU A 568 27.85 21.72 -67.40
CA GLU A 568 27.10 22.98 -67.34
C GLU A 568 26.64 23.42 -68.74
N ILE A 569 25.33 23.58 -68.91
CA ILE A 569 24.72 24.10 -70.15
C ILE A 569 24.74 25.64 -70.11
N PRO A 570 25.22 26.35 -71.15
CA PRO A 570 25.22 27.81 -71.18
C PRO A 570 23.80 28.38 -71.09
N ASN A 571 23.64 29.49 -70.38
CA ASN A 571 22.34 30.16 -70.26
C ASN A 571 21.78 30.54 -71.66
N PRO A 572 20.59 30.06 -72.05
CA PRO A 572 20.00 30.38 -73.35
C PRO A 572 19.83 31.88 -73.61
N GLU A 573 19.64 32.69 -72.55
CA GLU A 573 19.51 34.15 -72.66
C GLU A 573 20.82 34.86 -73.01
N SER A 574 21.97 34.19 -72.83
CA SER A 574 23.29 34.72 -73.19
C SER A 574 23.66 34.48 -74.66
N ILE A 575 22.82 33.73 -75.40
CA ILE A 575 23.03 33.40 -76.80
C ILE A 575 22.30 34.45 -77.66
N LEU A 576 23.03 35.09 -78.58
CA LEU A 576 22.47 36.07 -79.50
C LEU A 576 21.32 35.46 -80.32
N LEU A 577 20.20 36.18 -80.39
CA LEU A 577 19.08 35.79 -81.24
C LEU A 577 19.50 35.87 -82.73
N PRO A 578 19.03 34.94 -83.58
CA PRO A 578 19.42 34.94 -85.00
C PRO A 578 19.11 36.25 -85.74
N ALA A 579 18.02 36.92 -85.37
CA ALA A 579 17.61 38.20 -85.95
C ALA A 579 18.59 39.33 -85.63
N THR A 580 18.97 39.50 -84.36
CA THR A 580 19.95 40.53 -83.94
C THR A 580 21.33 40.25 -84.54
N PHE A 581 21.75 38.99 -84.58
CA PHE A 581 22.99 38.62 -85.25
C PHE A 581 22.97 39.00 -86.74
N SER A 582 21.85 38.77 -87.44
CA SER A 582 21.73 39.17 -88.84
C SER A 582 21.79 40.69 -89.02
N GLU A 583 21.14 41.48 -88.16
CA GLU A 583 21.16 42.94 -88.23
C GLU A 583 22.56 43.51 -87.99
N ASP A 584 23.31 42.93 -87.05
CA ASP A 584 24.67 43.37 -86.75
C ASP A 584 25.64 43.08 -87.91
N ILE A 585 25.49 41.95 -88.61
CA ILE A 585 26.24 41.67 -89.84
C ILE A 585 25.92 42.69 -90.95
N TYR A 586 24.65 43.11 -91.10
CA TYR A 586 24.29 44.13 -92.08
C TYR A 586 24.91 45.50 -91.74
N LYS A 587 24.87 45.91 -90.47
CA LYS A 587 25.49 47.17 -90.00
C LYS A 587 27.01 47.17 -90.18
N GLU A 588 27.67 46.04 -89.92
CA GLU A 588 29.11 45.88 -90.15
C GLU A 588 29.45 46.10 -91.63
N ALA A 589 28.68 45.49 -92.53
CA ALA A 589 28.88 45.64 -93.98
C ALA A 589 28.70 47.10 -94.44
N GLU A 590 27.71 47.82 -93.89
CA GLU A 590 27.48 49.24 -94.19
C GLU A 590 28.64 50.12 -93.70
N CYS A 591 29.14 49.87 -92.49
CA CYS A 591 30.30 50.59 -91.94
C CYS A 591 31.55 50.39 -92.80
N TYR A 592 31.81 49.17 -93.29
CA TYR A 592 32.92 48.92 -94.20
C TYR A 592 32.77 49.66 -95.54
N PHE A 593 31.55 49.74 -96.06
CA PHE A 593 31.28 50.47 -97.29
C PHE A 593 31.60 51.97 -97.15
N ASP A 594 31.20 52.57 -96.03
CA ASP A 594 31.52 53.96 -95.73
C ASP A 594 33.03 54.19 -95.53
N LEU A 595 33.72 53.29 -94.85
CA LEU A 595 35.19 53.36 -94.69
C LEU A 595 35.92 53.28 -96.03
N ASP A 596 35.49 52.39 -96.94
CA ASP A 596 36.05 52.28 -98.30
C ASP A 596 35.77 53.55 -99.13
N ARG A 597 34.58 54.15 -99.01
CA ARG A 597 34.24 55.42 -99.67
C ARG A 597 35.15 56.56 -99.18
N ILE A 598 35.38 56.67 -97.88
CA ILE A 598 36.27 57.67 -97.28
C ILE A 598 37.70 57.45 -97.73
N GLY A 599 38.17 56.19 -97.72
CA GLY A 599 39.50 55.82 -98.19
C GLY A 599 39.75 56.24 -99.64
N LYS A 600 38.80 55.96 -100.55
CA LYS A 600 38.86 56.36 -101.96
C LYS A 600 38.95 57.88 -102.15
N ALA A 601 38.19 58.66 -101.39
CA ALA A 601 38.22 60.12 -101.48
C ALA A 601 39.58 60.71 -101.06
N LEU A 602 40.27 60.07 -100.12
CA LEU A 602 41.57 60.51 -99.60
C LEU A 602 42.76 59.83 -100.30
N SER A 603 42.52 58.89 -101.23
CA SER A 603 43.54 58.01 -101.84
C SER A 603 44.31 57.15 -100.82
N ILE A 604 43.67 56.74 -99.73
CA ILE A 604 44.24 55.94 -98.62
C ILE A 604 43.41 54.66 -98.43
N LEU A 605 44.01 53.53 -98.08
CA LEU A 605 43.29 52.29 -97.76
C LEU A 605 42.99 52.21 -96.27
N ILE A 606 41.72 52.15 -95.86
CA ILE A 606 41.31 52.06 -94.44
C ILE A 606 40.84 50.64 -94.10
N LYS A 607 41.27 50.07 -92.97
CA LYS A 607 40.92 48.72 -92.49
C LYS A 607 40.65 48.71 -90.98
N CYS A 608 39.84 47.75 -90.51
CA CYS A 608 39.63 47.49 -89.09
C CYS A 608 40.35 46.19 -88.67
N ASP A 609 41.08 46.23 -87.55
CA ASP A 609 41.67 45.05 -86.91
C ASP A 609 40.86 44.69 -85.65
N TYR A 610 39.98 43.71 -85.77
CA TYR A 610 39.10 43.27 -84.68
C TYR A 610 39.84 42.63 -83.51
N SER A 611 41.01 42.04 -83.74
CA SER A 611 41.78 41.41 -82.67
C SER A 611 42.39 42.43 -81.71
N LYS A 612 42.61 43.66 -82.20
CA LYS A 612 43.20 44.78 -81.45
C LYS A 612 42.22 45.92 -81.19
N GLY A 613 41.05 45.92 -81.85
CA GLY A 613 40.03 46.96 -81.69
C GLY A 613 40.43 48.30 -82.32
N CYS A 614 41.20 48.31 -83.40
CA CYS A 614 41.73 49.56 -83.98
C CYS A 614 41.40 49.72 -85.48
N ILE A 615 41.32 50.98 -85.93
CA ILE A 615 41.13 51.36 -87.33
C ILE A 615 42.47 51.90 -87.86
N ILE A 616 42.93 51.37 -88.98
CA ILE A 616 44.22 51.68 -89.59
C ILE A 616 44.06 52.22 -91.01
N ALA A 617 44.95 53.11 -91.42
CA ALA A 617 45.08 53.67 -92.75
C ALA A 617 46.44 53.32 -93.38
N GLU A 618 46.46 52.90 -94.63
CA GLU A 618 47.66 52.56 -95.39
C GLU A 618 47.82 53.48 -96.61
N HIS A 619 48.96 54.15 -96.73
CA HIS A 619 49.34 55.00 -97.87
C HIS A 619 50.84 54.87 -98.17
N ASP A 620 51.22 54.68 -99.43
CA ASP A 620 52.62 54.51 -99.90
C ASP A 620 53.46 53.56 -99.02
N SER A 621 52.90 52.38 -98.71
CA SER A 621 53.54 51.32 -97.90
C SER A 621 53.84 51.70 -96.44
N LYS A 622 53.20 52.75 -95.90
CA LYS A 622 53.19 53.06 -94.46
C LYS A 622 51.79 52.89 -93.88
N THR A 623 51.72 52.27 -92.70
CA THR A 623 50.47 52.07 -91.94
C THR A 623 50.42 53.07 -90.78
N PHE A 624 49.27 53.72 -90.63
CA PHE A 624 48.96 54.67 -89.56
C PHE A 624 47.74 54.18 -88.80
N ILE A 625 47.76 54.26 -87.47
CA ILE A 625 46.57 53.98 -86.67
C ILE A 625 45.73 55.25 -86.63
N LEU A 626 44.51 55.19 -87.16
CA LEU A 626 43.55 56.29 -87.17
C LEU A 626 42.81 56.39 -85.83
N ALA A 627 42.45 55.25 -85.25
CA ALA A 627 41.82 55.15 -83.94
C ALA A 627 42.23 53.84 -83.27
N ASP A 628 42.61 53.91 -81.99
CA ASP A 628 43.00 52.74 -81.19
C ASP A 628 42.00 52.57 -80.05
N ASN A 629 41.09 51.60 -80.20
CA ASN A 629 40.01 51.25 -79.27
C ASN A 629 39.34 52.47 -78.58
N PRO A 630 38.77 53.41 -79.36
CA PRO A 630 38.19 54.63 -78.78
C PRO A 630 36.98 54.30 -77.92
N SER A 631 36.91 54.86 -76.71
CA SER A 631 35.71 54.76 -75.88
C SER A 631 34.57 55.58 -76.49
N GLU A 632 33.34 55.11 -76.35
CA GLU A 632 32.15 55.73 -76.94
C GLU A 632 32.01 57.22 -76.52
N GLY A 633 32.30 57.52 -75.25
CA GLY A 633 32.31 58.90 -74.74
C GLY A 633 33.39 59.80 -75.36
N ALA A 634 34.58 59.28 -75.67
CA ALA A 634 35.63 60.08 -76.29
C ALA A 634 35.29 60.46 -77.75
N ILE A 635 34.55 59.59 -78.46
CA ILE A 635 34.05 59.87 -79.81
C ILE A 635 32.95 60.94 -79.76
N GLU A 636 32.02 60.83 -78.80
CA GLU A 636 30.98 61.85 -78.61
C GLU A 636 31.59 63.22 -78.28
N ASP A 637 32.55 63.28 -77.35
CA ASP A 637 33.22 64.54 -76.97
C ASP A 637 33.94 65.20 -78.15
N LEU A 638 34.67 64.42 -78.94
CA LEU A 638 35.36 64.92 -80.13
C LEU A 638 34.37 65.41 -81.19
N THR A 639 33.28 64.67 -81.40
CA THR A 639 32.22 65.05 -82.34
C THR A 639 31.54 66.35 -81.91
N ASN A 640 31.24 66.48 -80.62
CA ASN A 640 30.67 67.70 -80.04
C ASN A 640 31.63 68.89 -80.17
N TYR A 641 32.93 68.69 -79.93
CA TYR A 641 33.94 69.74 -80.06
C TYR A 641 34.09 70.21 -81.52
N LEU A 642 34.16 69.30 -82.48
CA LEU A 642 34.23 69.65 -83.91
C LEU A 642 32.98 70.39 -84.38
N ASN A 643 31.80 69.98 -83.90
CA ASN A 643 30.53 70.65 -84.20
C ASN A 643 30.43 72.07 -83.60
N SER A 644 31.32 72.45 -82.67
CA SER A 644 31.34 73.81 -82.10
C SER A 644 31.95 74.86 -83.03
N PHE A 645 32.68 74.43 -84.08
CA PHE A 645 33.25 75.33 -85.08
C PHE A 645 32.33 75.48 -86.31
N SER A 646 32.09 76.71 -86.76
CA SER A 646 31.30 76.99 -87.97
C SER A 646 32.02 76.58 -89.26
N SER A 647 33.34 76.60 -89.26
CA SER A 647 34.22 76.13 -90.33
C SER A 647 35.60 75.82 -89.76
N ILE A 648 36.28 74.81 -90.28
CA ILE A 648 37.65 74.47 -89.91
C ILE A 648 38.58 75.10 -90.93
N ASP A 649 39.24 76.18 -90.53
CA ASP A 649 40.18 76.90 -91.40
C ASP A 649 41.55 76.22 -91.42
N GLY A 650 42.33 76.45 -92.49
CA GLY A 650 43.62 75.78 -92.69
C GLY A 650 44.64 76.00 -91.55
N TRP A 651 44.57 77.13 -90.84
CA TRP A 651 45.42 77.37 -89.68
C TRP A 651 45.03 76.51 -88.46
N MET A 652 43.75 76.14 -88.31
CA MET A 652 43.27 75.27 -87.22
C MET A 652 43.79 73.85 -87.40
N VAL A 653 43.75 73.34 -88.63
CA VAL A 653 44.34 72.04 -88.99
C VAL A 653 45.84 72.06 -88.71
N GLN A 654 46.53 73.13 -89.10
CA GLN A 654 47.96 73.26 -88.85
C GLN A 654 48.28 73.32 -87.35
N ALA A 655 47.49 74.05 -86.56
CA ALA A 655 47.64 74.13 -85.11
C ALA A 655 47.39 72.76 -84.43
N ALA A 656 46.39 72.01 -84.88
CA ALA A 656 46.12 70.66 -84.37
C ALA A 656 47.27 69.68 -84.70
N VAL A 657 47.80 69.74 -85.93
CA VAL A 657 48.95 68.93 -86.35
C VAL A 657 50.22 69.31 -85.58
N ASP A 658 50.50 70.60 -85.41
CA ASP A 658 51.65 71.09 -84.65
C ASP A 658 51.52 70.77 -83.15
N GLY A 659 50.28 70.80 -82.62
CA GLY A 659 49.95 70.36 -81.27
C GLY A 659 50.22 68.87 -81.06
N TYR A 660 49.77 68.00 -81.98
CA TYR A 660 50.03 66.56 -81.94
C TYR A 660 51.54 66.24 -82.05
N LYS A 661 52.29 66.96 -82.89
CA LYS A 661 53.75 66.80 -82.99
C LYS A 661 54.50 67.21 -81.71
N GLY A 662 53.91 68.08 -80.90
CA GLY A 662 54.44 68.52 -79.61
C GLY A 662 55.74 69.32 -79.70
N ALA A 663 56.35 69.57 -78.55
CA ALA A 663 57.63 70.28 -78.39
C ALA A 663 57.65 71.71 -79.01
N GLY A 664 58.74 72.07 -79.68
CA GLY A 664 58.99 73.44 -80.17
C GLY A 664 58.00 73.96 -81.22
N TYR A 665 57.15 73.10 -81.81
CA TYR A 665 56.07 73.53 -82.70
C TYR A 665 54.87 74.08 -81.90
N LYS A 666 54.46 73.39 -80.83
CA LYS A 666 53.40 73.86 -79.91
C LYS A 666 53.78 75.18 -79.23
N GLN A 667 55.04 75.31 -78.82
CA GLN A 667 55.54 76.49 -78.10
C GLN A 667 55.41 77.79 -78.92
N LYS A 668 55.48 77.71 -80.26
CA LYS A 668 55.25 78.87 -81.14
C LYS A 668 53.82 79.39 -81.06
N TRP A 669 52.84 78.48 -81.00
CA TRP A 669 51.43 78.82 -80.87
C TRP A 669 51.13 79.37 -79.47
N GLU A 670 51.72 78.78 -78.42
CA GLU A 670 51.59 79.29 -77.05
C GLU A 670 52.19 80.71 -76.88
N MET A 671 53.35 80.97 -77.49
CA MET A 671 53.95 82.32 -77.50
C MET A 671 53.07 83.33 -78.25
N LEU A 672 52.44 82.92 -79.35
CA LEU A 672 51.52 83.77 -80.10
C LEU A 672 50.29 84.13 -79.25
N ILE A 673 49.70 83.13 -78.58
CA ILE A 673 48.56 83.33 -77.67
C ILE A 673 48.94 84.32 -76.56
N SER A 674 50.05 84.07 -75.86
CA SER A 674 50.51 84.95 -74.78
C SER A 674 50.79 86.39 -75.26
N SER A 675 51.31 86.55 -76.47
CA SER A 675 51.54 87.87 -77.07
C SER A 675 50.24 88.61 -77.36
N ILE A 676 49.20 87.90 -77.83
CA ILE A 676 47.86 88.45 -78.08
C ILE A 676 47.21 88.87 -76.75
N GLU A 677 47.29 88.03 -75.72
CA GLU A 677 46.73 88.31 -74.40
C GLU A 677 47.38 89.54 -73.75
N ASN A 678 48.70 89.65 -73.82
CA ASN A 678 49.42 90.82 -73.32
C ASN A 678 49.02 92.12 -74.05
N ALA A 679 48.83 92.05 -75.38
CA ALA A 679 48.35 93.18 -76.17
C ALA A 679 46.90 93.58 -75.82
N ALA A 680 46.02 92.60 -75.59
CA ALA A 680 44.65 92.83 -75.18
C ALA A 680 44.54 93.49 -73.79
N SER A 681 45.33 93.01 -72.82
CA SER A 681 45.36 93.58 -71.46
C SER A 681 45.84 95.04 -71.46
N TYR A 682 46.86 95.36 -72.27
CA TYR A 682 47.34 96.74 -72.41
C TYR A 682 46.27 97.67 -73.00
N ALA A 683 45.49 97.19 -73.98
CA ALA A 683 44.42 97.95 -74.61
C ALA A 683 43.25 98.25 -73.65
N GLU A 684 42.86 97.31 -72.78
CA GLU A 684 41.79 97.52 -71.80
C GLU A 684 42.11 98.62 -70.77
N SER A 685 43.39 98.73 -70.38
CA SER A 685 43.84 99.74 -69.41
C SER A 685 43.69 101.20 -69.92
N ILE A 686 43.75 101.40 -71.24
CA ILE A 686 43.65 102.73 -71.87
C ILE A 686 42.18 103.18 -72.01
N VAL A 687 41.25 102.22 -72.14
CA VAL A 687 39.83 102.51 -72.42
C VAL A 687 39.06 102.91 -71.15
N THR A 688 39.47 102.43 -69.96
CA THR A 688 38.76 102.70 -68.70
C THR A 688 38.80 104.17 -68.25
N VAL A 689 39.84 104.93 -68.64
CA VAL A 689 40.04 106.32 -68.18
C VAL A 689 39.12 107.33 -68.89
N LYS A 690 38.56 107.01 -70.06
CA LYS A 690 37.89 108.02 -70.93
C LYS A 690 36.35 108.07 -70.88
N VAL A 691 35.64 107.11 -70.29
CA VAL A 691 34.21 106.90 -70.63
C VAL A 691 33.18 107.25 -69.54
N ASN A 692 33.56 107.53 -68.29
CA ASN A 692 32.57 107.69 -67.20
C ASN A 692 31.71 108.99 -67.20
N THR A 693 31.76 109.83 -68.24
CA THR A 693 31.22 111.21 -68.19
C THR A 693 29.84 111.45 -68.83
N LYS A 694 29.24 110.56 -69.62
CA LYS A 694 27.96 110.92 -70.28
C LYS A 694 27.01 109.75 -70.55
N MET A 695 25.83 109.94 -69.98
CA MET A 695 24.50 109.71 -70.55
C MET A 695 23.73 108.42 -70.23
N HIS A 696 22.61 108.73 -69.56
CA HIS A 696 21.46 107.94 -69.15
C HIS A 696 20.49 107.57 -70.29
N LYS A 697 19.83 106.42 -70.08
CA LYS A 697 18.43 106.03 -70.38
C LYS A 697 17.97 105.84 -71.84
N LYS A 698 17.90 104.57 -72.26
CA LYS A 698 16.64 103.84 -72.59
C LYS A 698 16.94 102.34 -72.69
N GLY A 699 15.93 101.51 -72.38
CA GLY A 699 16.07 100.08 -72.14
C GLY A 699 16.36 99.21 -73.37
N LEU A 700 16.45 97.91 -73.07
CA LEU A 700 16.71 96.73 -73.89
C LEU A 700 18.14 96.16 -73.84
N LEU A 701 18.13 94.83 -73.68
CA LEU A 701 19.12 93.83 -74.06
C LEU A 701 20.35 93.66 -73.15
N LYS A 702 20.31 92.51 -72.45
CA LYS A 702 21.30 91.43 -72.50
C LYS A 702 22.66 91.85 -73.09
N MET A 703 23.70 91.66 -72.30
CA MET A 703 24.74 90.67 -72.63
C MET A 703 25.64 90.41 -71.44
N SER A 704 25.58 89.19 -70.96
CA SER A 704 26.66 88.48 -70.30
C SER A 704 27.90 88.49 -71.18
N PHE A 705 29.04 88.91 -70.62
CA PHE A 705 30.36 88.51 -71.10
C PHE A 705 31.17 88.08 -69.88
N SER A 706 31.55 86.81 -69.85
CA SER A 706 32.89 86.37 -69.46
C SER A 706 32.92 84.85 -69.55
N GLY A 707 33.15 84.38 -70.77
CA GLY A 707 33.92 83.15 -70.96
C GLY A 707 35.39 83.53 -70.94
N THR A 708 36.18 82.79 -70.16
CA THR A 708 37.58 82.48 -70.44
C THR A 708 38.01 81.43 -69.42
N ASN A 709 37.98 80.17 -69.82
CA ASN A 709 38.89 79.15 -69.29
C ASN A 709 39.49 78.47 -70.52
N PHE A 710 40.68 78.93 -70.90
CA PHE A 710 41.59 78.17 -71.72
C PHE A 710 42.14 77.03 -70.85
N VAL A 711 41.89 75.80 -71.25
CA VAL A 711 42.67 74.64 -70.81
C VAL A 711 43.46 74.19 -72.03
N LEU A 712 44.78 74.41 -71.99
CA LEU A 712 45.73 73.81 -72.91
C LEU A 712 45.80 72.31 -72.64
N VAL A 713 45.53 71.53 -73.69
CA VAL A 713 45.77 70.07 -73.80
C VAL A 713 47.25 69.77 -73.60
#